data_AF-A0AAJ3UZS6-F1
#
_entry.id   AF-A0AAJ3UZS6-F1
#
_cell.length_a   1.000
_cell.length_b   1.000
_cell.length_c   1.000
_cell.angle_alpha   90.00
_cell.angle_beta   90.00
_cell.angle_gamma   90.00
#
_symmetry.space_group_name_H-M   'P 1'
#
loop_
_entity.id
_entity.type
_entity.pdbx_description
1 polymer ?
#
loop_
_entity_poly.entity_id
_entity_poly.type
_entity_poly.pdbx_seq_one_letter_code
_entity_poly.pdbx_strand_id
1 'polypeptide(L)'
;MTGLELIPLIVSSAATTVAAANALYLGTAALLYGGLAVGLGFVSKALTPKPSVPKPEDGTYNLKQSVPSLPIILGRVKKAGDYVFLEESNGTAYHIIVTAGHRIQGFVQHYLHDEAVSIDSTGIVYSPTHFVDGDDYFVVIDTRLGLSAETAYSSAVGEFPSIWSNNHRGDGLASIMMYCATASSKKYLTVYPNQMPEHSAVIDGMRLYDPRTETTAYSTNIALMRLWHLTSPYGGKLSLDDMYLPDWMHAADVCDQLVTKRGGGTQKRYYGGMWFRANSDPIEVGRTLDQAAELVVYERSDGKIGVHAGEYVEPTKLFTRSNIISFGLNANVDPSTSVLAVRGRFTDPTDLYNTNDAAIYGNPYVGEDTERTSTVDNVAVQSHNHIQRLQKLAYIRRNAPRVSITAHYDLDNDPSYDRFVRVQYGPKLADAVVEITSKVSISLRDMTVSFSGIVVSAELYDFDAATEEGTPGSSIVIIPHAGVPVPTGFSVVIQQEVVSGGSTAAYALSTWSHVSNSLTYEFEWERTSGSTGPQSAISVAPNDQVRSGYLADGTQYRFRLRAWAGGASSDWTSYQTLTATADPTPPGVVTGASVTGGAGQGAYNWTAPNSANYAGARLYVNTSNTFTGATLMATEYGAPSSADSHVVTGLTAGTKYGFIVAINASGVAASAVATGSFVVT
;
A
#
# COMPACT_ATOMS: atom_id res chain seq x y z
N MET A 1 -61.15 -8.23 -56.26
CA MET A 1 -60.04 -7.39 -56.75
C MET A 1 -58.83 -7.67 -55.86
N THR A 2 -58.06 -8.76 -56.02
CA THR A 2 -57.08 -9.13 -57.08
C THR A 2 -56.02 -8.04 -57.27
N GLY A 3 -54.84 -8.20 -56.68
CA GLY A 3 -53.59 -8.57 -57.41
C GLY A 3 -52.65 -7.36 -57.37
N LEU A 4 -51.33 -7.40 -57.55
CA LEU A 4 -50.32 -8.39 -57.96
C LEU A 4 -48.96 -7.67 -57.68
N GLU A 5 -47.97 -8.32 -57.06
CA GLU A 5 -46.70 -8.78 -57.67
C GLU A 5 -45.56 -7.75 -57.84
N LEU A 6 -44.36 -8.23 -57.43
CA LEU A 6 -43.01 -7.68 -57.55
C LEU A 6 -42.47 -7.72 -59.00
N ILE A 7 -41.29 -7.11 -59.24
CA ILE A 7 -40.13 -7.49 -60.13
C ILE A 7 -39.36 -6.21 -60.58
N PRO A 8 -38.02 -6.22 -60.82
CA PRO A 8 -36.98 -5.79 -59.87
C PRO A 8 -36.13 -4.63 -60.45
N LEU A 9 -35.11 -4.15 -59.74
CA LEU A 9 -34.05 -3.38 -60.41
C LEU A 9 -32.68 -3.94 -60.08
N ILE A 10 -32.07 -4.50 -61.13
CA ILE A 10 -30.67 -4.89 -61.24
C ILE A 10 -29.82 -3.62 -61.18
N VAL A 11 -28.82 -3.60 -60.31
CA VAL A 11 -27.66 -2.71 -60.47
C VAL A 11 -26.41 -3.57 -60.50
N SER A 12 -25.86 -3.67 -61.71
CA SER A 12 -24.56 -4.23 -62.03
C SER A 12 -23.43 -3.26 -61.67
N SER A 13 -22.38 -3.85 -61.11
CA SER A 13 -20.97 -3.44 -61.00
C SER A 13 -20.43 -2.28 -61.86
N ALA A 14 -19.77 -1.31 -61.22
CA ALA A 14 -18.37 -0.87 -61.47
C ALA A 14 -17.92 0.22 -60.46
N ALA A 15 -16.72 0.04 -59.90
CA ALA A 15 -15.76 0.96 -59.24
C ALA A 15 -16.10 2.48 -59.22
N THR A 16 -15.87 3.31 -58.19
CA THR A 16 -14.81 3.37 -57.14
C THR A 16 -15.15 4.47 -56.11
N THR A 17 -14.68 4.30 -54.86
CA THR A 17 -14.35 5.32 -53.84
C THR A 17 -15.45 6.14 -53.12
N VAL A 18 -15.20 6.36 -51.81
CA VAL A 18 -15.94 7.17 -50.81
C VAL A 18 -17.12 6.47 -50.12
N ALA A 19 -16.79 5.55 -49.21
CA ALA A 19 -17.68 5.11 -48.13
C ALA A 19 -16.89 4.95 -46.82
N ALA A 20 -16.54 6.07 -46.19
CA ALA A 20 -16.14 6.16 -44.79
C ALA A 20 -16.38 7.59 -44.30
N ALA A 21 -16.79 7.72 -43.03
CA ALA A 21 -17.01 8.95 -42.27
C ALA A 21 -18.32 9.72 -42.53
N ASN A 22 -19.43 9.20 -41.99
CA ASN A 22 -20.47 10.03 -41.37
C ASN A 22 -21.06 9.27 -40.19
N ALA A 23 -20.30 9.23 -39.09
CA ALA A 23 -20.79 8.78 -37.80
C ALA A 23 -20.14 9.62 -36.67
N LEU A 24 -20.97 10.52 -36.14
CA LEU A 24 -20.97 10.94 -34.72
C LEU A 24 -19.95 12.00 -34.28
N TYR A 25 -20.22 13.26 -34.67
CA TYR A 25 -19.71 14.45 -33.97
C TYR A 25 -20.71 14.85 -32.86
N LEU A 26 -20.52 14.35 -31.64
CA LEU A 26 -21.24 14.78 -30.44
C LEU A 26 -20.27 15.49 -29.48
N GLY A 27 -19.88 16.70 -29.86
CA GLY A 27 -19.08 17.62 -29.05
C GLY A 27 -19.88 18.87 -28.66
N THR A 28 -21.06 18.72 -28.07
CA THR A 28 -21.83 19.82 -27.46
C THR A 28 -22.43 19.37 -26.14
N ALA A 29 -21.71 19.64 -25.05
CA ALA A 29 -22.27 19.68 -23.70
C ALA A 29 -22.24 21.14 -23.21
N ALA A 30 -23.19 21.93 -23.70
CA ALA A 30 -23.60 23.19 -23.11
C ALA A 30 -25.05 23.44 -23.52
N LEU A 31 -26.01 22.94 -22.74
CA LEU A 31 -27.40 23.41 -22.68
C LEU A 31 -28.13 22.67 -21.54
N LEU A 32 -28.08 23.28 -20.35
CA LEU A 32 -29.09 23.09 -19.33
C LEU A 32 -29.93 24.37 -19.33
N TYR A 33 -31.25 24.19 -19.46
CA TYR A 33 -32.36 25.16 -19.62
C TYR A 33 -32.79 25.53 -21.06
N GLY A 34 -33.73 24.76 -21.61
CA GLY A 34 -34.76 25.26 -22.54
C GLY A 34 -35.08 24.42 -23.80
N GLY A 35 -36.10 23.54 -23.75
CA GLY A 35 -37.00 23.25 -24.90
C GLY A 35 -36.81 21.95 -25.73
N LEU A 36 -37.78 21.02 -25.57
CA LEU A 36 -38.21 19.85 -26.39
C LEU A 36 -38.21 20.06 -27.94
N ALA A 37 -38.23 19.11 -28.89
CA ALA A 37 -38.30 17.63 -28.95
C ALA A 37 -38.08 17.13 -30.42
N VAL A 38 -37.13 16.20 -30.59
CA VAL A 38 -37.04 14.95 -31.40
C VAL A 38 -37.43 14.84 -32.89
N GLY A 39 -36.50 14.28 -33.69
CA GLY A 39 -36.74 13.36 -34.82
C GLY A 39 -36.10 11.98 -34.53
N LEU A 40 -36.95 10.97 -34.34
CA LEU A 40 -36.69 9.65 -33.72
C LEU A 40 -36.13 8.63 -34.72
N GLY A 41 -34.98 8.02 -34.41
CA GLY A 41 -34.49 6.82 -35.11
C GLY A 41 -33.12 6.30 -34.64
N PHE A 42 -32.24 7.18 -34.16
CA PHE A 42 -30.90 6.81 -33.67
C PHE A 42 -30.73 6.94 -32.14
N VAL A 43 -31.81 7.29 -31.43
CA VAL A 43 -31.75 7.72 -30.02
C VAL A 43 -31.71 6.53 -29.04
N SER A 44 -32.15 5.32 -29.40
CA SER A 44 -32.16 4.21 -28.43
C SER A 44 -30.79 3.58 -28.13
N LYS A 45 -29.80 3.68 -29.04
CA LYS A 45 -28.41 3.26 -28.79
C LYS A 45 -27.51 4.38 -28.24
N ALA A 46 -27.95 5.64 -28.31
CA ALA A 46 -27.29 6.80 -27.72
C ALA A 46 -27.76 7.10 -26.29
N LEU A 47 -28.84 6.45 -25.83
CA LEU A 47 -29.41 6.59 -24.48
C LEU A 47 -28.91 5.56 -23.47
N THR A 48 -28.09 4.59 -23.88
CA THR A 48 -27.34 3.80 -22.90
C THR A 48 -26.13 4.65 -22.48
N PRO A 49 -26.03 5.10 -21.21
CA PRO A 49 -24.85 5.81 -20.76
C PRO A 49 -23.66 4.89 -20.99
N LYS A 50 -22.72 5.32 -21.83
CA LYS A 50 -21.43 4.63 -21.93
C LYS A 50 -20.74 4.68 -20.58
N PRO A 51 -19.95 3.67 -20.22
CA PRO A 51 -19.18 3.69 -18.98
C PRO A 51 -18.29 4.94 -18.91
N SER A 52 -18.38 5.66 -17.80
CA SER A 52 -17.54 6.83 -17.52
C SER A 52 -16.08 6.43 -17.29
N VAL A 53 -15.19 7.41 -17.20
CA VAL A 53 -13.84 7.18 -16.71
C VAL A 53 -13.95 6.69 -15.25
N PRO A 54 -13.40 5.52 -14.92
CA PRO A 54 -13.46 5.00 -13.55
C PRO A 54 -12.69 5.90 -12.58
N LYS A 55 -13.13 5.91 -11.32
CA LYS A 55 -12.32 6.52 -10.27
C LYS A 55 -11.12 5.64 -9.95
N PRO A 56 -10.03 6.19 -9.39
CA PRO A 56 -8.89 5.39 -8.94
C PRO A 56 -9.32 4.23 -8.03
N GLU A 57 -10.26 4.46 -7.11
CA GLU A 57 -10.76 3.45 -6.17
C GLU A 57 -11.43 2.25 -6.85
N ASP A 58 -12.07 2.44 -8.02
CA ASP A 58 -12.77 1.39 -8.76
C ASP A 58 -11.82 0.30 -9.28
N GLY A 59 -10.51 0.58 -9.30
CA GLY A 59 -9.47 -0.32 -9.76
C GLY A 59 -8.72 -1.04 -8.65
N THR A 60 -9.16 -0.96 -7.39
CA THR A 60 -8.38 -1.46 -6.23
C THR A 60 -8.48 -2.97 -6.00
N TYR A 61 -9.52 -3.62 -6.51
CA TYR A 61 -9.79 -5.05 -6.29
C TYR A 61 -9.79 -5.84 -7.60
N ASN A 62 -9.51 -7.14 -7.49
CA ASN A 62 -9.48 -8.02 -8.65
C ASN A 62 -10.89 -8.45 -9.06
N LEU A 63 -11.21 -8.31 -10.34
CA LEU A 63 -12.54 -8.66 -10.87
C LEU A 63 -12.57 -10.10 -11.39
N LYS A 64 -13.58 -10.86 -10.96
CA LYS A 64 -13.98 -12.15 -11.55
C LYS A 64 -15.20 -11.93 -12.44
N GLN A 65 -14.97 -11.72 -13.73
CA GLN A 65 -16.03 -11.54 -14.73
C GLN A 65 -15.75 -12.39 -15.96
N SER A 66 -16.78 -12.90 -16.62
CA SER A 66 -16.60 -13.83 -17.75
C SER A 66 -15.87 -13.21 -18.95
N VAL A 67 -16.04 -11.90 -19.20
CA VAL A 67 -15.33 -11.15 -20.25
C VAL A 67 -15.22 -9.67 -19.83
N PRO A 68 -14.20 -9.27 -19.06
CA PRO A 68 -13.97 -7.87 -18.71
C PRO A 68 -13.45 -7.09 -19.92
N SER A 69 -13.78 -5.79 -20.00
CA SER A 69 -13.17 -4.91 -21.01
C SER A 69 -11.70 -4.66 -20.69
N LEU A 70 -10.83 -4.66 -21.70
CA LEU A 70 -9.40 -4.48 -21.49
C LEU A 70 -9.08 -3.11 -20.87
N PRO A 71 -8.30 -3.06 -19.77
CA PRO A 71 -7.88 -1.80 -19.17
C PRO A 71 -6.72 -1.16 -19.96
N ILE A 72 -6.76 0.16 -20.11
CA ILE A 72 -5.69 0.97 -20.68
C ILE A 72 -5.11 1.83 -19.57
N ILE A 73 -3.79 1.85 -19.44
CA ILE A 73 -3.05 2.57 -18.41
C ILE A 73 -2.10 3.59 -19.05
N LEU A 74 -2.29 4.86 -18.71
CA LEU A 74 -1.44 5.98 -19.12
C LEU A 74 -0.74 6.57 -17.90
N GLY A 75 0.56 6.80 -17.99
CA GLY A 75 1.37 7.28 -16.87
C GLY A 75 1.58 6.22 -15.78
N ARG A 76 1.75 6.65 -14.52
CA ARG A 76 1.90 5.75 -13.36
C ARG A 76 0.57 5.67 -12.61
N VAL A 77 0.04 4.49 -12.32
CA VAL A 77 -1.19 4.32 -11.53
C VAL A 77 -1.10 3.11 -10.61
N LYS A 78 -1.82 3.09 -9.48
CA LYS A 78 -2.11 1.85 -8.74
C LYS A 78 -3.38 1.22 -9.32
N LYS A 79 -3.31 -0.06 -9.70
CA LYS A 79 -4.44 -0.81 -10.24
C LYS A 79 -4.30 -2.32 -9.99
N ALA A 80 -5.39 -2.96 -9.64
CA ALA A 80 -5.62 -4.40 -9.67
C ALA A 80 -6.15 -4.85 -11.04
N GLY A 81 -6.03 -6.14 -11.34
CA GLY A 81 -6.38 -6.67 -12.66
C GLY A 81 -7.65 -7.51 -12.68
N ASP A 82 -7.89 -8.14 -13.82
CA ASP A 82 -9.01 -9.05 -14.00
C ASP A 82 -8.52 -10.50 -14.07
N TYR A 83 -9.24 -11.41 -13.42
CA TYR A 83 -8.93 -12.83 -13.43
C TYR A 83 -9.20 -13.44 -14.80
N VAL A 84 -8.20 -14.17 -15.32
CA VAL A 84 -8.32 -14.99 -16.54
C VAL A 84 -8.11 -16.47 -16.24
N PHE A 85 -7.41 -16.79 -15.16
CA PHE A 85 -7.20 -18.16 -14.70
C PHE A 85 -7.20 -18.20 -13.17
N LEU A 86 -7.88 -19.18 -12.60
CA LEU A 86 -7.84 -19.47 -11.17
C LEU A 86 -8.09 -20.96 -10.96
N GLU A 87 -7.03 -21.72 -10.70
CA GLU A 87 -7.10 -23.17 -10.47
C GLU A 87 -6.15 -23.57 -9.34
N GLU A 88 -6.36 -24.77 -8.82
CA GLU A 88 -5.57 -25.31 -7.70
C GLU A 88 -4.95 -26.65 -8.08
N SER A 89 -3.69 -26.85 -7.68
CA SER A 89 -2.96 -28.11 -7.80
C SER A 89 -2.09 -28.31 -6.56
N ASN A 90 -2.17 -29.49 -5.95
CA ASN A 90 -1.33 -29.92 -4.82
C ASN A 90 -1.28 -28.94 -3.64
N GLY A 91 -2.41 -28.31 -3.31
CA GLY A 91 -2.52 -27.31 -2.24
C GLY A 91 -1.98 -25.94 -2.62
N THR A 92 -1.74 -25.65 -3.90
CA THR A 92 -1.28 -24.35 -4.39
C THR A 92 -2.30 -23.77 -5.36
N ALA A 93 -2.79 -22.57 -5.05
CA ALA A 93 -3.70 -21.84 -5.93
C ALA A 93 -2.90 -20.99 -6.93
N TYR A 94 -3.25 -21.04 -8.22
CA TYR A 94 -2.60 -20.30 -9.30
C TYR A 94 -3.57 -19.28 -9.88
N HIS A 95 -3.20 -18.00 -9.80
CA HIS A 95 -3.98 -16.85 -10.19
C HIS A 95 -3.29 -16.21 -11.41
N ILE A 96 -3.95 -16.13 -12.56
CA ILE A 96 -3.47 -15.29 -13.68
C ILE A 96 -4.40 -14.11 -13.81
N ILE A 97 -3.81 -12.92 -13.65
CA ILE A 97 -4.51 -11.65 -13.57
C ILE A 97 -3.96 -10.73 -14.66
N VAL A 98 -4.83 -10.21 -15.52
CA VAL A 98 -4.47 -9.24 -16.57
C VAL A 98 -4.66 -7.83 -16.02
N THR A 99 -3.58 -7.05 -16.00
CA THR A 99 -3.57 -5.69 -15.44
C THR A 99 -3.73 -4.61 -16.50
N ALA A 100 -3.22 -4.83 -17.72
CA ALA A 100 -3.33 -3.91 -18.85
C ALA A 100 -3.48 -4.64 -20.19
N GLY A 101 -4.34 -4.11 -21.07
CA GLY A 101 -4.55 -4.59 -22.43
C GLY A 101 -3.55 -4.06 -23.46
N HIS A 102 -2.34 -3.74 -23.01
CA HIS A 102 -1.25 -3.27 -23.86
C HIS A 102 0.09 -3.51 -23.16
N ARG A 103 1.19 -3.27 -23.89
CA ARG A 103 2.53 -3.25 -23.32
C ARG A 103 2.67 -2.14 -22.29
N ILE A 104 3.10 -2.49 -21.09
CA ILE A 104 3.48 -1.55 -20.03
C ILE A 104 5.00 -1.35 -20.02
N GLN A 105 5.45 -0.28 -19.38
CA GLN A 105 6.86 -0.06 -19.10
C GLN A 105 7.36 -1.02 -18.01
N GLY A 106 6.57 -1.22 -16.95
CA GLY A 106 6.94 -2.12 -15.86
C GLY A 106 6.05 -2.04 -14.64
N PHE A 107 6.16 -3.04 -13.78
CA PHE A 107 5.62 -3.01 -12.42
C PHE A 107 6.63 -2.30 -11.50
N VAL A 108 6.14 -1.38 -10.67
CA VAL A 108 6.96 -0.56 -9.77
C VAL A 108 6.93 -1.12 -8.35
N GLN A 109 5.73 -1.46 -7.86
CA GLN A 109 5.51 -1.96 -6.51
C GLN A 109 4.29 -2.88 -6.51
N HIS A 110 4.42 -4.08 -5.96
CA HIS A 110 3.32 -5.02 -5.78
C HIS A 110 2.71 -4.86 -4.39
N TYR A 111 1.41 -5.14 -4.29
CA TYR A 111 0.65 -5.14 -3.06
C TYR A 111 -0.18 -6.42 -2.98
N LEU A 112 -0.30 -6.95 -1.78
CA LEU A 112 -1.24 -8.01 -1.43
C LEU A 112 -2.22 -7.44 -0.40
N HIS A 113 -3.49 -7.35 -0.77
CA HIS A 113 -4.45 -6.44 -0.16
C HIS A 113 -3.93 -4.99 -0.21
N ASP A 114 -3.62 -4.40 0.94
CA ASP A 114 -3.04 -3.05 1.06
C ASP A 114 -1.59 -3.06 1.55
N GLU A 115 -0.96 -4.23 1.66
CA GLU A 115 0.40 -4.35 2.15
C GLU A 115 1.40 -4.47 1.01
N ALA A 116 2.41 -3.58 1.02
CA ALA A 116 3.46 -3.56 0.01
C ALA A 116 4.37 -4.79 0.17
N VAL A 117 4.60 -5.51 -0.93
CA VAL A 117 5.45 -6.70 -0.93
C VAL A 117 6.78 -6.49 -1.64
N SER A 118 7.84 -7.11 -1.15
CA SER A 118 9.14 -7.16 -1.82
C SER A 118 9.34 -8.53 -2.45
N ILE A 119 9.66 -8.52 -3.74
CA ILE A 119 9.90 -9.71 -4.56
C ILE A 119 11.35 -9.81 -4.98
N ASP A 120 11.88 -11.03 -5.04
CA ASP A 120 13.22 -11.27 -5.57
C ASP A 120 13.23 -11.44 -7.10
N SER A 121 14.40 -11.74 -7.68
CA SER A 121 14.54 -11.94 -9.14
C SER A 121 13.80 -13.17 -9.68
N THR A 122 13.36 -14.08 -8.81
CA THR A 122 12.58 -15.28 -9.16
C THR A 122 11.10 -15.11 -8.87
N GLY A 123 10.67 -13.92 -8.44
CA GLY A 123 9.28 -13.60 -8.13
C GLY A 123 8.86 -13.94 -6.69
N ILE A 124 9.77 -14.47 -5.86
CA ILE A 124 9.43 -14.90 -4.50
C ILE A 124 9.18 -13.68 -3.61
N VAL A 125 8.03 -13.68 -2.92
CA VAL A 125 7.71 -12.66 -1.91
C VAL A 125 8.43 -13.01 -0.60
N TYR A 126 9.40 -12.17 -0.20
CA TYR A 126 10.17 -12.37 1.03
C TYR A 126 9.86 -11.33 2.13
N SER A 127 9.16 -10.26 1.76
CA SER A 127 8.62 -9.27 2.70
C SER A 127 7.20 -8.93 2.28
N PRO A 128 6.24 -8.82 3.20
CA PRO A 128 6.36 -9.00 4.66
C PRO A 128 6.78 -10.41 5.11
N THR A 129 7.44 -10.52 6.27
CA THR A 129 8.02 -11.78 6.75
C THR A 129 7.00 -12.86 7.05
N HIS A 130 5.71 -12.52 7.20
CA HIS A 130 4.67 -13.51 7.46
C HIS A 130 4.35 -14.40 6.24
N PHE A 131 4.75 -14.00 5.02
CA PHE A 131 4.71 -14.87 3.84
C PHE A 131 5.89 -15.85 3.74
N VAL A 132 6.76 -15.88 4.76
CA VAL A 132 7.96 -16.73 4.81
C VAL A 132 8.00 -17.51 6.13
N ASP A 133 8.34 -18.79 6.06
CA ASP A 133 8.50 -19.64 7.24
C ASP A 133 9.71 -20.57 7.06
N GLY A 134 10.87 -20.13 7.57
CA GLY A 134 12.13 -20.84 7.33
C GLY A 134 12.50 -20.79 5.84
N ASP A 135 12.56 -21.96 5.20
CA ASP A 135 12.84 -22.11 3.77
C ASP A 135 11.55 -22.18 2.93
N ASP A 136 10.36 -22.13 3.56
CA ASP A 136 9.07 -22.16 2.88
C ASP A 136 8.60 -20.75 2.51
N TYR A 137 8.28 -20.55 1.23
CA TYR A 137 7.74 -19.31 0.68
C TYR A 137 6.32 -19.52 0.19
N PHE A 138 5.38 -18.75 0.72
CA PHE A 138 3.95 -19.01 0.48
C PHE A 138 3.39 -18.29 -0.74
N VAL A 139 4.00 -17.18 -1.16
CA VAL A 139 3.53 -16.39 -2.30
C VAL A 139 4.66 -16.09 -3.27
N VAL A 140 4.40 -16.27 -4.55
CA VAL A 140 5.31 -15.93 -5.64
C VAL A 140 4.53 -15.22 -6.73
N ILE A 141 5.14 -14.19 -7.31
CA ILE A 141 4.57 -13.33 -8.32
C ILE A 141 5.51 -13.30 -9.53
N ASP A 142 5.08 -13.95 -10.60
CA ASP A 142 5.69 -13.82 -11.92
C ASP A 142 4.98 -12.70 -12.70
N THR A 143 5.74 -11.96 -13.51
CA THR A 143 5.21 -10.78 -14.22
C THR A 143 5.45 -10.84 -15.71
N ARG A 144 4.55 -10.23 -16.48
CA ARG A 144 4.66 -10.02 -17.92
C ARG A 144 4.31 -8.61 -18.28
N LEU A 145 5.11 -8.05 -19.17
CA LEU A 145 4.99 -6.66 -19.58
C LEU A 145 4.02 -6.46 -20.75
N GLY A 146 3.49 -7.54 -21.35
CA GLY A 146 2.58 -7.48 -22.50
C GLY A 146 3.33 -7.27 -23.82
N LEU A 147 4.34 -8.08 -24.10
CA LEU A 147 5.03 -8.06 -25.39
C LEU A 147 4.09 -8.49 -26.52
N SER A 148 4.35 -8.02 -27.75
CA SER A 148 3.53 -8.37 -28.92
C SER A 148 3.47 -9.87 -29.19
N ALA A 149 4.56 -10.59 -28.93
CA ALA A 149 4.59 -12.03 -28.83
C ALA A 149 5.08 -12.36 -27.42
N GLU A 150 4.16 -12.77 -26.56
CA GLU A 150 4.45 -13.09 -25.17
C GLU A 150 4.77 -14.59 -25.03
N THR A 151 5.34 -14.99 -23.90
CA THR A 151 5.51 -16.41 -23.56
C THR A 151 4.31 -16.91 -22.76
N ALA A 152 4.08 -18.22 -22.57
CA ALA A 152 3.06 -18.76 -21.64
C ALA A 152 3.71 -19.03 -20.27
N TYR A 153 3.00 -18.88 -19.14
CA TYR A 153 3.64 -18.99 -17.82
C TYR A 153 4.07 -20.45 -17.64
N SER A 154 5.37 -20.71 -17.55
CA SER A 154 5.91 -22.08 -17.60
C SER A 154 5.44 -22.94 -16.43
N SER A 155 5.30 -22.33 -15.26
CA SER A 155 4.72 -22.93 -14.04
C SER A 155 3.26 -23.35 -14.26
N ALA A 156 2.40 -22.45 -14.78
CA ALA A 156 1.02 -22.78 -15.11
C ALA A 156 0.91 -23.85 -16.20
N VAL A 157 1.77 -23.82 -17.23
CA VAL A 157 1.80 -24.84 -18.30
C VAL A 157 2.24 -26.20 -17.76
N GLY A 158 3.19 -26.22 -16.82
CA GLY A 158 3.68 -27.45 -16.20
C GLY A 158 2.64 -28.14 -15.32
N GLU A 159 1.94 -27.37 -14.48
CA GLU A 159 0.92 -27.91 -13.55
C GLU A 159 -0.41 -28.22 -14.23
N PHE A 160 -0.80 -27.43 -15.23
CA PHE A 160 -2.13 -27.50 -15.85
C PHE A 160 -2.08 -27.74 -17.37
N PRO A 161 -1.34 -28.73 -17.89
CA PRO A 161 -1.09 -28.87 -19.33
C PRO A 161 -2.35 -29.15 -20.17
N SER A 162 -3.42 -29.68 -19.56
CA SER A 162 -4.70 -29.99 -20.22
C SER A 162 -5.60 -28.75 -20.42
N ILE A 163 -5.46 -27.72 -19.59
CA ILE A 163 -6.28 -26.50 -19.61
C ILE A 163 -5.48 -25.25 -19.97
N TRP A 164 -4.19 -25.21 -19.64
CA TRP A 164 -3.27 -24.10 -19.89
C TRP A 164 -2.05 -24.58 -20.68
N SER A 165 -2.17 -24.64 -22.01
CA SER A 165 -1.06 -24.93 -22.93
C SER A 165 -0.17 -23.72 -23.25
N ASN A 166 0.94 -23.96 -23.94
CA ASN A 166 1.84 -22.92 -24.49
C ASN A 166 1.17 -21.91 -25.45
N ASN A 167 -0.05 -22.19 -25.90
CA ASN A 167 -0.82 -21.25 -26.72
C ASN A 167 -1.49 -20.15 -25.89
N HIS A 168 -1.61 -20.31 -24.57
CA HIS A 168 -2.16 -19.30 -23.66
C HIS A 168 -1.09 -18.29 -23.25
N ARG A 169 -0.58 -17.56 -24.24
CA ARG A 169 0.54 -16.61 -24.06
C ARG A 169 0.09 -15.27 -23.49
N GLY A 170 -1.10 -14.82 -23.87
CA GLY A 170 -1.57 -13.47 -23.54
C GLY A 170 -0.82 -12.39 -24.32
N ASP A 171 -0.67 -12.58 -25.64
CA ASP A 171 0.03 -11.63 -26.52
C ASP A 171 -0.53 -10.20 -26.37
N GLY A 172 0.35 -9.24 -26.12
CA GLY A 172 0.00 -7.83 -25.93
C GLY A 172 -0.69 -7.51 -24.59
N LEU A 173 -0.83 -8.47 -23.67
CA LEU A 173 -1.47 -8.28 -22.37
C LEU A 173 -0.43 -8.26 -21.25
N ALA A 174 -0.34 -7.15 -20.54
CA ALA A 174 0.41 -7.12 -19.28
C ALA A 174 -0.38 -7.89 -18.23
N SER A 175 0.29 -8.84 -17.60
CA SER A 175 -0.33 -9.75 -16.64
C SER A 175 0.66 -10.11 -15.54
N ILE A 176 0.12 -10.66 -14.47
CA ILE A 176 0.88 -11.31 -13.43
C ILE A 176 0.31 -12.71 -13.22
N MET A 177 1.18 -13.65 -12.87
CA MET A 177 0.78 -14.90 -12.27
C MET A 177 1.19 -14.86 -10.81
N MET A 178 0.23 -15.00 -9.92
CA MET A 178 0.47 -15.16 -8.50
C MET A 178 0.10 -16.59 -8.12
N TYR A 179 0.98 -17.31 -7.44
CA TYR A 179 0.58 -18.54 -6.79
C TYR A 179 0.68 -18.43 -5.28
N CYS A 180 -0.28 -19.05 -4.59
CA CYS A 180 -0.45 -19.01 -3.15
C CYS A 180 -0.46 -20.45 -2.63
N ALA A 181 0.61 -20.87 -1.95
CA ALA A 181 0.72 -22.19 -1.36
C ALA A 181 -0.05 -22.26 -0.05
N THR A 182 -0.69 -23.40 0.23
CA THR A 182 -1.44 -23.62 1.48
C THR A 182 -0.48 -23.68 2.66
N ALA A 183 -0.68 -22.81 3.64
CA ALA A 183 -0.02 -22.91 4.93
C ALA A 183 -0.68 -23.99 5.80
N SER A 184 0.12 -24.64 6.67
CA SER A 184 -0.42 -25.61 7.64
C SER A 184 -1.53 -24.98 8.49
N SER A 185 -2.53 -25.76 8.91
CA SER A 185 -3.69 -25.23 9.65
C SER A 185 -3.31 -24.44 10.90
N LYS A 186 -2.17 -24.75 11.51
CA LYS A 186 -1.63 -24.04 12.68
C LYS A 186 -1.04 -22.66 12.34
N LYS A 187 -0.52 -22.49 11.12
CA LYS A 187 0.13 -21.26 10.65
C LYS A 187 -0.72 -20.46 9.66
N TYR A 188 -1.86 -20.99 9.23
CA TYR A 188 -2.71 -20.37 8.21
C TYR A 188 -3.05 -18.91 8.51
N LEU A 189 -3.50 -18.60 9.73
CA LEU A 189 -3.86 -17.21 10.11
C LEU A 189 -2.64 -16.33 10.43
N THR A 190 -1.46 -16.92 10.56
CA THR A 190 -0.19 -16.17 10.63
C THR A 190 0.28 -15.78 9.24
N VAL A 191 0.22 -16.70 8.28
CA VAL A 191 0.66 -16.49 6.89
C VAL A 191 -0.36 -15.68 6.08
N TYR A 192 -1.65 -15.93 6.29
CA TYR A 192 -2.76 -15.33 5.56
C TYR A 192 -3.74 -14.66 6.53
N PRO A 193 -3.33 -13.59 7.26
CA PRO A 193 -4.18 -12.92 8.24
C PRO A 193 -5.45 -12.33 7.61
N ASN A 194 -5.35 -11.88 6.36
CA ASN A 194 -6.46 -11.34 5.56
C ASN A 194 -7.07 -12.38 4.60
N GLN A 195 -6.85 -13.66 4.87
CA GLN A 195 -7.22 -14.78 3.99
C GLN A 195 -6.45 -14.74 2.67
N MET A 196 -7.07 -15.22 1.58
CA MET A 196 -6.44 -15.35 0.28
C MET A 196 -5.94 -14.00 -0.22
N PRO A 197 -4.64 -13.87 -0.57
CA PRO A 197 -4.07 -12.62 -1.04
C PRO A 197 -4.80 -12.01 -2.24
N GLU A 198 -5.02 -10.70 -2.21
CA GLU A 198 -5.57 -9.94 -3.33
C GLU A 198 -4.49 -9.07 -3.97
N HIS A 199 -4.08 -9.41 -5.19
CA HIS A 199 -3.01 -8.67 -5.87
C HIS A 199 -3.47 -7.29 -6.38
N SER A 200 -2.67 -6.26 -6.12
CA SER A 200 -2.69 -5.00 -6.87
C SER A 200 -1.26 -4.49 -7.09
N ALA A 201 -1.05 -3.56 -8.02
CA ALA A 201 0.28 -3.01 -8.26
C ALA A 201 0.27 -1.55 -8.68
N VAL A 202 1.35 -0.84 -8.34
CA VAL A 202 1.72 0.42 -8.99
C VAL A 202 2.44 0.08 -10.30
N ILE A 203 1.94 0.61 -11.40
CA ILE A 203 2.30 0.23 -12.76
C ILE A 203 2.74 1.48 -13.53
N ASP A 204 3.90 1.41 -14.16
CA ASP A 204 4.29 2.32 -15.23
C ASP A 204 3.67 1.84 -16.53
N GLY A 205 2.63 2.54 -16.98
CA GLY A 205 1.79 2.18 -18.11
C GLY A 205 2.46 2.34 -19.48
N MET A 206 1.68 2.83 -20.43
CA MET A 206 2.05 2.83 -21.84
C MET A 206 3.29 3.68 -22.14
N ARG A 207 4.08 3.20 -23.10
CA ARG A 207 5.14 3.99 -23.74
C ARG A 207 4.52 4.84 -24.85
N LEU A 208 4.77 6.14 -24.82
CA LEU A 208 4.15 7.13 -25.69
C LEU A 208 5.16 7.61 -26.73
N TYR A 209 4.68 7.84 -27.96
CA TYR A 209 5.47 8.47 -29.01
C TYR A 209 5.60 9.97 -28.73
N ASP A 210 6.84 10.48 -28.70
CA ASP A 210 7.13 11.89 -28.54
C ASP A 210 7.62 12.48 -29.88
N PRO A 211 6.85 13.37 -30.53
CA PRO A 211 7.22 13.94 -31.83
C PRO A 211 8.47 14.84 -31.76
N ARG A 212 8.92 15.29 -30.58
CA ARG A 212 10.14 16.09 -30.43
C ARG A 212 11.41 15.28 -30.57
N THR A 213 11.34 14.00 -30.20
CA THR A 213 12.48 13.08 -30.23
C THR A 213 12.32 11.98 -31.27
N GLU A 214 11.12 11.84 -31.84
CA GLU A 214 10.72 10.76 -32.74
C GLU A 214 10.90 9.36 -32.12
N THR A 215 10.82 9.25 -30.80
CA THR A 215 10.98 7.98 -30.07
C THR A 215 9.75 7.63 -29.24
N THR A 216 9.56 6.33 -29.01
CA THR A 216 8.51 5.80 -28.13
C THR A 216 9.10 5.35 -26.79
N ALA A 217 8.84 6.13 -25.74
CA ALA A 217 9.36 5.93 -24.40
C ALA A 217 8.28 6.11 -23.34
N TYR A 218 8.53 5.62 -22.13
CA TYR A 218 7.61 5.86 -21.02
C TYR A 218 7.59 7.36 -20.67
N SER A 219 6.39 7.92 -20.52
CA SER A 219 6.20 9.32 -20.16
C SER A 219 4.89 9.52 -19.39
N THR A 220 4.91 10.46 -18.46
CA THR A 220 3.76 10.96 -17.70
C THR A 220 3.28 12.34 -18.18
N ASN A 221 3.79 12.80 -19.34
CA ASN A 221 3.39 14.05 -19.99
C ASN A 221 2.00 13.92 -20.61
N ILE A 222 1.06 14.75 -20.16
CA ILE A 222 -0.37 14.62 -20.51
C ILE A 222 -0.65 15.02 -21.96
N ALA A 223 0.10 15.94 -22.56
CA ALA A 223 -0.05 16.27 -23.98
C ALA A 223 0.27 15.06 -24.88
N LEU A 224 1.30 14.29 -24.53
CA LEU A 224 1.63 13.05 -25.25
C LEU A 224 0.58 11.95 -25.02
N MET A 225 0.00 11.85 -23.81
CA MET A 225 -1.14 10.96 -23.56
C MET A 225 -2.33 11.31 -24.44
N ARG A 226 -2.60 12.61 -24.59
CA ARG A 226 -3.71 13.11 -25.40
C ARG A 226 -3.49 12.90 -26.90
N LEU A 227 -2.28 13.13 -27.38
CA LEU A 227 -1.87 12.82 -28.76
C LEU A 227 -2.06 11.32 -29.06
N TRP A 228 -1.51 10.47 -28.19
CA TRP A 228 -1.69 9.02 -28.32
C TRP A 228 -3.18 8.66 -28.35
N HIS A 229 -3.98 9.19 -27.43
CA HIS A 229 -5.41 8.92 -27.37
C HIS A 229 -6.12 9.26 -28.70
N LEU A 230 -5.85 10.42 -29.32
CA LEU A 230 -6.41 10.78 -30.64
C LEU A 230 -6.02 9.79 -31.75
N THR A 231 -4.78 9.31 -31.72
CA THR A 231 -4.28 8.36 -32.73
C THR A 231 -4.60 6.89 -32.44
N SER A 232 -5.17 6.59 -31.28
CA SER A 232 -5.44 5.23 -30.82
C SER A 232 -6.82 4.71 -31.27
N PRO A 233 -7.01 3.37 -31.35
CA PRO A 233 -8.33 2.78 -31.57
C PRO A 233 -9.35 3.08 -30.47
N TYR A 234 -8.88 3.49 -29.28
CA TYR A 234 -9.67 3.79 -28.10
C TYR A 234 -10.07 5.27 -28.00
N GLY A 235 -9.57 6.11 -28.92
CA GLY A 235 -9.87 7.53 -28.96
C GLY A 235 -10.37 7.98 -30.32
N GLY A 236 -9.58 8.82 -30.99
CA GLY A 236 -9.97 9.49 -32.25
C GLY A 236 -9.83 8.66 -33.51
N LYS A 237 -9.04 7.57 -33.48
CA LYS A 237 -8.69 6.74 -34.66
C LYS A 237 -8.08 7.55 -35.82
N LEU A 238 -7.39 8.63 -35.49
CA LEU A 238 -6.70 9.48 -36.46
C LEU A 238 -5.29 8.95 -36.73
N SER A 239 -4.71 9.31 -37.87
CA SER A 239 -3.31 9.06 -38.15
C SER A 239 -2.43 10.17 -37.57
N LEU A 240 -1.13 9.91 -37.42
CA LEU A 240 -0.18 10.98 -37.09
C LEU A 240 -0.10 12.06 -38.19
N ASP A 241 -0.41 11.71 -39.44
CA ASP A 241 -0.41 12.66 -40.56
C ASP A 241 -1.54 13.69 -40.47
N ASP A 242 -2.64 13.31 -39.82
CA ASP A 242 -3.77 14.20 -39.50
C ASP A 242 -3.42 15.21 -38.40
N MET A 243 -2.32 15.01 -37.67
CA MET A 243 -1.89 15.88 -36.58
C MET A 243 -0.94 16.96 -37.08
N TYR A 244 -1.13 18.21 -36.61
CA TYR A 244 -0.13 19.25 -36.79
C TYR A 244 0.93 19.16 -35.70
N LEU A 245 1.93 18.30 -35.93
CA LEU A 245 2.94 17.94 -34.93
C LEU A 245 3.67 19.12 -34.25
N PRO A 246 3.96 20.27 -34.90
CA PRO A 246 4.60 21.39 -34.22
C PRO A 246 3.82 21.91 -33.00
N ASP A 247 2.48 21.97 -33.08
CA ASP A 247 1.64 22.37 -31.93
C ASP A 247 1.70 21.33 -30.81
N TRP A 248 1.74 20.04 -31.15
CA TRP A 248 1.85 18.95 -30.18
C TRP A 248 3.23 18.89 -29.50
N MET A 249 4.29 19.17 -30.25
CA MET A 249 5.65 19.33 -29.72
C MET A 249 5.70 20.48 -28.73
N HIS A 250 5.13 21.63 -29.10
CA HIS A 250 5.04 22.79 -28.23
C HIS A 250 4.21 22.50 -26.96
N ALA A 251 3.06 21.84 -27.08
CA ALA A 251 2.27 21.43 -25.92
C ALA A 251 3.04 20.49 -24.98
N ALA A 252 3.84 19.57 -25.53
CA ALA A 252 4.72 18.73 -24.72
C ALA A 252 5.81 19.54 -24.00
N ASP A 253 6.40 20.55 -24.65
CA ASP A 253 7.35 21.48 -24.02
C ASP A 253 6.71 22.30 -22.88
N VAL A 254 5.46 22.76 -23.06
CA VAL A 254 4.71 23.47 -22.02
C VAL A 254 4.43 22.56 -20.82
N CYS A 255 4.06 21.30 -21.07
CA CYS A 255 3.91 20.31 -19.99
C CYS A 255 5.24 20.11 -19.23
N ASP A 256 6.38 20.25 -19.92
CA ASP A 256 7.72 20.07 -19.37
C ASP A 256 8.30 21.29 -18.63
N GLN A 257 7.61 22.43 -18.65
CA GLN A 257 8.02 23.61 -17.88
C GLN A 257 8.09 23.30 -16.38
N LEU A 258 9.04 23.91 -15.68
CA LEU A 258 9.18 23.73 -14.23
C LEU A 258 8.34 24.75 -13.48
N VAL A 259 7.55 24.27 -12.51
CA VAL A 259 6.76 25.08 -11.58
C VAL A 259 7.20 24.85 -10.16
N THR A 260 7.21 25.91 -9.36
CA THR A 260 7.62 25.88 -7.95
C THR A 260 6.53 25.23 -7.09
N LYS A 261 6.93 24.49 -6.06
CA LYS A 261 6.03 23.93 -5.05
C LYS A 261 6.09 24.76 -3.76
N ARG A 262 5.01 24.74 -2.98
CA ARG A 262 4.94 25.42 -1.68
C ARG A 262 6.06 25.03 -0.71
N GLY A 263 6.37 23.73 -0.63
CA GLY A 263 7.42 23.20 0.25
C GLY A 263 8.86 23.44 -0.25
N GLY A 264 9.03 24.22 -1.33
CA GLY A 264 10.30 24.38 -2.04
C GLY A 264 10.52 23.33 -3.14
N GLY A 265 11.50 23.59 -4.00
CA GLY A 265 11.81 22.79 -5.18
C GLY A 265 10.82 22.99 -6.33
N THR A 266 11.03 22.23 -7.42
CA THR A 266 10.24 22.33 -8.65
C THR A 266 9.62 21.00 -9.03
N GLN A 267 8.53 21.04 -9.78
CA GLN A 267 7.96 19.90 -10.49
C GLN A 267 7.61 20.29 -11.93
N LYS A 268 7.30 19.31 -12.78
CA LYS A 268 6.85 19.56 -14.15
C LYS A 268 5.41 20.09 -14.16
N ARG A 269 5.07 20.92 -15.15
CA ARG A 269 3.83 21.71 -15.18
C ARG A 269 2.59 20.85 -15.36
N TYR A 270 2.54 19.95 -16.34
CA TYR A 270 1.34 19.15 -16.65
C TYR A 270 1.69 17.66 -16.79
N TYR A 271 1.78 17.02 -15.63
CA TYR A 271 2.16 15.61 -15.50
C TYR A 271 1.10 14.86 -14.69
N GLY A 272 0.91 13.59 -15.02
CA GLY A 272 -0.13 12.79 -14.40
C GLY A 272 -0.16 11.34 -14.88
N GLY A 273 -1.29 10.70 -14.62
CA GLY A 273 -1.57 9.33 -15.02
C GLY A 273 -3.01 8.95 -14.70
N MET A 274 -3.61 8.15 -15.57
CA MET A 274 -4.97 7.65 -15.42
C MET A 274 -5.11 6.29 -16.07
N TRP A 275 -6.17 5.58 -15.70
CA TRP A 275 -6.57 4.37 -16.39
C TRP A 275 -8.04 4.45 -16.78
N PHE A 276 -8.40 3.73 -17.84
CA PHE A 276 -9.77 3.59 -18.31
C PHE A 276 -9.96 2.22 -18.95
N ARG A 277 -11.18 1.86 -19.30
CA ARG A 277 -11.46 0.59 -20.00
C ARG A 277 -11.60 0.87 -21.49
N ALA A 278 -11.28 -0.10 -22.34
CA ALA A 278 -11.37 0.06 -23.80
C ALA A 278 -12.79 0.40 -24.31
N ASN A 279 -13.81 0.17 -23.49
CA ASN A 279 -15.20 0.54 -23.75
C ASN A 279 -15.66 1.85 -23.07
N SER A 280 -14.79 2.54 -22.32
CA SER A 280 -15.06 3.87 -21.77
C SER A 280 -15.32 4.87 -22.90
N ASP A 281 -16.10 5.92 -22.63
CA ASP A 281 -16.40 6.91 -23.66
C ASP A 281 -15.15 7.72 -24.06
N PRO A 282 -14.70 7.66 -25.34
CA PRO A 282 -13.52 8.40 -25.79
C PRO A 282 -13.59 9.90 -25.55
N ILE A 283 -14.80 10.48 -25.63
CA ILE A 283 -15.00 11.92 -25.45
C ILE A 283 -14.72 12.31 -24.00
N GLU A 284 -15.13 11.47 -23.04
CA GLU A 284 -14.87 11.71 -21.63
C GLU A 284 -13.39 11.54 -21.29
N VAL A 285 -12.73 10.49 -21.78
CA VAL A 285 -11.28 10.29 -21.62
C VAL A 285 -10.51 11.49 -22.19
N GLY A 286 -10.88 11.93 -23.39
CA GLY A 286 -10.31 13.13 -24.02
C GLY A 286 -10.51 14.38 -23.17
N ARG A 287 -11.73 14.62 -22.67
CA ARG A 287 -12.06 15.78 -21.82
C ARG A 287 -11.27 15.78 -20.51
N THR A 288 -11.09 14.62 -19.88
CA THR A 288 -10.29 14.49 -18.66
C THR A 288 -8.84 14.89 -18.91
N LEU A 289 -8.23 14.40 -20.00
CA LEU A 289 -6.87 14.77 -20.39
C LEU A 289 -6.76 16.25 -20.81
N ASP A 290 -7.75 16.75 -21.56
CA ASP A 290 -7.81 18.14 -22.01
C ASP A 290 -7.88 19.11 -20.81
N GLN A 291 -8.72 18.82 -19.82
CA GLN A 291 -8.79 19.59 -18.58
C GLN A 291 -7.50 19.46 -17.75
N ALA A 292 -6.90 18.26 -17.69
CA ALA A 292 -5.72 18.02 -16.87
C ALA A 292 -4.47 18.76 -17.38
N ALA A 293 -4.36 19.06 -18.68
CA ALA A 293 -3.25 19.86 -19.23
C ALA A 293 -3.69 21.19 -19.84
N GLU A 294 -4.94 21.61 -19.59
CA GLU A 294 -5.51 22.86 -20.11
C GLU A 294 -5.41 22.98 -21.64
N LEU A 295 -5.53 21.84 -22.33
CA LEU A 295 -5.41 21.72 -23.77
C LEU A 295 -6.71 22.13 -24.47
N VAL A 296 -6.58 22.89 -25.56
CA VAL A 296 -7.70 23.17 -26.46
C VAL A 296 -7.37 22.62 -27.83
N VAL A 297 -7.97 21.48 -28.16
CA VAL A 297 -7.81 20.82 -29.47
C VAL A 297 -8.69 21.52 -30.49
N TYR A 298 -8.13 21.82 -31.67
CA TYR A 298 -8.84 22.51 -32.74
C TYR A 298 -8.43 21.98 -34.11
N GLU A 299 -9.33 22.12 -35.08
CA GLU A 299 -9.04 21.84 -36.49
C GLU A 299 -8.50 23.11 -37.15
N ARG A 300 -7.37 22.98 -37.85
CA ARG A 300 -6.69 24.06 -38.55
C ARG A 300 -7.26 24.25 -39.97
N SER A 301 -6.86 25.32 -40.64
CA SER A 301 -7.27 25.61 -42.03
C SER A 301 -6.80 24.58 -43.06
N ASP A 302 -5.73 23.83 -42.74
CA ASP A 302 -5.18 22.75 -43.56
C ASP A 302 -5.85 21.39 -43.29
N GLY A 303 -6.89 21.35 -42.45
CA GLY A 303 -7.60 20.12 -42.05
C GLY A 303 -6.85 19.28 -41.02
N LYS A 304 -5.67 19.72 -40.55
CA LYS A 304 -4.92 19.03 -39.50
C LYS A 304 -5.42 19.44 -38.11
N ILE A 305 -5.21 18.55 -37.15
CA ILE A 305 -5.57 18.78 -35.75
C ILE A 305 -4.40 19.42 -35.00
N GLY A 306 -4.59 20.67 -34.59
CA GLY A 306 -3.69 21.41 -33.72
C GLY A 306 -4.15 21.37 -32.26
N VAL A 307 -3.29 21.85 -31.37
CA VAL A 307 -3.59 21.96 -29.93
C VAL A 307 -3.01 23.25 -29.38
N HIS A 308 -3.81 24.02 -28.67
CA HIS A 308 -3.31 25.09 -27.81
C HIS A 308 -2.90 24.49 -26.48
N ALA A 309 -1.66 24.73 -26.09
CA ALA A 309 -1.15 24.34 -24.78
C ALA A 309 -1.80 25.17 -23.66
N GLY A 310 -1.73 24.64 -22.44
CA GLY A 310 -2.21 25.31 -21.22
C GLY A 310 -1.33 26.47 -20.77
N GLU A 311 -1.07 27.45 -21.62
CA GLU A 311 -0.29 28.65 -21.27
C GLU A 311 -0.88 29.94 -21.86
N TYR A 312 -0.38 31.06 -21.35
CA TYR A 312 -0.70 32.36 -21.92
C TYR A 312 0.13 32.58 -23.18
N VAL A 313 -0.54 32.97 -24.27
CA VAL A 313 0.09 33.39 -25.51
C VAL A 313 -0.39 34.80 -25.81
N GLU A 314 0.56 35.70 -26.06
CA GLU A 314 0.25 37.09 -26.40
C GLU A 314 -0.63 37.14 -27.66
N PRO A 315 -1.82 37.77 -27.60
CA PRO A 315 -2.73 37.82 -28.74
C PRO A 315 -2.12 38.52 -29.95
N THR A 316 -2.18 37.88 -31.11
CA THR A 316 -1.76 38.49 -32.38
C THR A 316 -2.90 39.26 -33.06
N LYS A 317 -4.15 38.86 -32.79
CA LYS A 317 -5.35 39.44 -33.40
C LYS A 317 -5.89 40.60 -32.57
N LEU A 318 -6.18 41.72 -33.23
CA LEU A 318 -6.66 42.95 -32.61
C LEU A 318 -8.01 43.37 -33.19
N PHE A 319 -9.03 43.40 -32.34
CA PHE A 319 -10.35 43.92 -32.68
C PHE A 319 -10.53 45.31 -32.10
N THR A 320 -10.43 46.32 -32.97
CA THR A 320 -10.74 47.71 -32.58
C THR A 320 -12.23 47.99 -32.71
N ARG A 321 -12.70 49.03 -32.02
CA ARG A 321 -14.08 49.51 -32.13
C ARG A 321 -14.57 49.75 -33.55
N SER A 322 -13.67 50.10 -34.48
CA SER A 322 -14.04 50.36 -35.87
C SER A 322 -14.40 49.09 -36.66
N ASN A 323 -13.85 47.93 -36.25
CA ASN A 323 -14.09 46.64 -36.90
C ASN A 323 -15.28 45.88 -36.29
N ILE A 324 -15.74 46.30 -35.10
CA ILE A 324 -16.79 45.61 -34.34
C ILE A 324 -18.16 46.16 -34.71
N ILE A 325 -19.03 45.27 -35.18
CA ILE A 325 -20.42 45.55 -35.57
C ILE A 325 -21.34 45.50 -34.34
N SER A 326 -21.17 44.48 -33.50
CA SER A 326 -21.96 44.27 -32.27
C SER A 326 -21.06 43.86 -31.12
N PHE A 327 -21.31 44.44 -29.94
CA PHE A 327 -20.54 44.20 -28.73
C PHE A 327 -21.47 44.04 -27.51
N GLY A 328 -21.44 42.87 -26.89
CA GLY A 328 -22.05 42.59 -25.60
C GLY A 328 -20.98 42.45 -24.51
N LEU A 329 -21.22 43.05 -23.35
CA LEU A 329 -20.40 42.89 -22.14
C LEU A 329 -21.31 42.58 -20.97
N ASN A 330 -21.01 41.48 -20.29
CA ASN A 330 -21.62 41.09 -19.03
C ASN A 330 -20.51 41.05 -17.96
N ALA A 331 -20.59 41.94 -16.97
CA ALA A 331 -19.61 42.02 -15.89
C ALA A 331 -19.61 40.78 -14.95
N ASN A 332 -20.57 39.86 -15.13
CA ASN A 332 -20.66 38.59 -14.41
C ASN A 332 -20.81 38.74 -12.89
N VAL A 333 -21.58 39.74 -12.47
CA VAL A 333 -21.86 40.05 -11.05
C VAL A 333 -22.97 39.18 -10.45
N ASP A 334 -23.60 38.33 -11.26
CA ASP A 334 -24.72 37.50 -10.83
C ASP A 334 -24.24 36.39 -9.88
N PRO A 335 -24.77 36.32 -8.65
CA PRO A 335 -24.39 35.30 -7.69
C PRO A 335 -24.63 33.86 -8.16
N SER A 336 -25.61 33.63 -9.04
CA SER A 336 -25.93 32.31 -9.58
C SER A 336 -24.87 31.75 -10.52
N THR A 337 -24.02 32.61 -11.08
CA THR A 337 -23.00 32.23 -12.06
C THR A 337 -21.57 32.32 -11.53
N SER A 338 -21.33 33.18 -10.55
CA SER A 338 -20.03 33.41 -9.90
C SER A 338 -19.83 32.52 -8.66
N VAL A 339 -18.58 32.29 -8.29
CA VAL A 339 -18.17 31.41 -7.18
C VAL A 339 -17.28 32.16 -6.19
N LEU A 340 -17.41 31.82 -4.90
CA LEU A 340 -16.55 32.34 -3.83
C LEU A 340 -15.32 31.47 -3.57
N ALA A 341 -15.43 30.18 -3.88
CA ALA A 341 -14.32 29.26 -3.78
C ALA A 341 -14.45 28.08 -4.75
N VAL A 342 -13.33 27.41 -5.02
CA VAL A 342 -13.26 26.20 -5.83
C VAL A 342 -12.60 25.10 -5.02
N ARG A 343 -13.26 23.94 -4.93
CA ARG A 343 -12.73 22.71 -4.33
C ARG A 343 -12.03 21.88 -5.41
N GLY A 344 -10.96 21.18 -5.05
CA GLY A 344 -10.16 20.37 -5.97
C GLY A 344 -10.11 18.93 -5.49
N ARG A 345 -10.19 17.97 -6.40
CA ARG A 345 -9.95 16.55 -6.15
C ARG A 345 -8.96 16.00 -7.15
N PHE A 346 -8.02 15.22 -6.65
CA PHE A 346 -6.92 14.66 -7.42
C PHE A 346 -6.54 13.29 -6.89
N THR A 347 -5.84 12.52 -7.69
CA THR A 347 -5.30 11.21 -7.31
C THR A 347 -4.00 11.40 -6.55
N ASP A 348 -3.88 10.94 -5.31
CA ASP A 348 -2.68 11.16 -4.49
C ASP A 348 -1.75 9.94 -4.48
N PRO A 349 -0.57 9.99 -5.14
CA PRO A 349 0.36 8.88 -5.14
C PRO A 349 0.91 8.51 -3.75
N THR A 350 0.88 9.45 -2.80
CA THR A 350 1.36 9.22 -1.42
C THR A 350 0.35 8.45 -0.57
N ASP A 351 -0.93 8.51 -0.94
CA ASP A 351 -2.03 7.79 -0.31
C ASP A 351 -2.53 6.67 -1.23
N LEU A 352 -1.59 5.85 -1.72
CA LEU A 352 -1.86 4.67 -2.55
C LEU A 352 -2.70 4.96 -3.82
N TYR A 353 -2.60 6.16 -4.39
CA TYR A 353 -3.37 6.62 -5.55
C TYR A 353 -4.89 6.71 -5.27
N ASN A 354 -5.30 6.95 -4.03
CA ASN A 354 -6.68 7.28 -3.70
C ASN A 354 -7.03 8.72 -4.11
N THR A 355 -8.32 9.00 -4.35
CA THR A 355 -8.78 10.38 -4.57
C THR A 355 -8.81 11.17 -3.27
N ASN A 356 -8.02 12.23 -3.19
CA ASN A 356 -7.96 13.13 -2.05
C ASN A 356 -8.41 14.55 -2.42
N ASP A 357 -8.94 15.25 -1.41
CA ASP A 357 -9.32 16.66 -1.53
C ASP A 357 -8.07 17.57 -1.42
N ALA A 358 -7.98 18.53 -2.32
CA ALA A 358 -6.98 19.59 -2.27
C ALA A 358 -7.42 20.72 -1.33
N ALA A 359 -6.49 21.61 -0.96
CA ALA A 359 -6.82 22.86 -0.31
C ALA A 359 -7.90 23.65 -1.09
N ILE A 360 -8.77 24.37 -0.39
CA ILE A 360 -9.80 25.17 -1.04
C ILE A 360 -9.15 26.45 -1.59
N TYR A 361 -9.37 26.74 -2.89
CA TYR A 361 -8.95 28.01 -3.49
C TYR A 361 -10.06 29.04 -3.34
N GLY A 362 -9.76 30.21 -2.77
CA GLY A 362 -10.75 31.22 -2.38
C GLY A 362 -11.30 31.01 -0.97
N ASN A 363 -12.33 31.76 -0.60
CA ASN A 363 -12.92 31.67 0.75
C ASN A 363 -14.46 31.56 0.65
N PRO A 364 -15.04 30.38 0.92
CA PRO A 364 -16.48 30.20 0.88
C PRO A 364 -17.20 30.80 2.10
N TYR A 365 -16.48 31.19 3.16
CA TYR A 365 -17.04 31.55 4.47
C TYR A 365 -17.11 33.05 4.75
N VAL A 366 -17.19 33.88 3.71
CA VAL A 366 -17.19 35.35 3.84
C VAL A 366 -18.54 35.97 4.21
N GLY A 367 -19.64 35.20 4.31
CA GLY A 367 -20.97 35.70 4.72
C GLY A 367 -21.95 34.59 5.12
N GLU A 368 -23.03 34.96 5.84
CA GLU A 368 -23.90 34.02 6.56
C GLU A 368 -24.86 33.17 5.69
N ASP A 369 -25.09 33.48 4.41
CA ASP A 369 -26.17 32.83 3.63
C ASP A 369 -25.87 32.44 2.17
N THR A 370 -24.62 32.47 1.69
CA THR A 370 -24.33 32.03 0.30
C THR A 370 -22.97 31.34 0.11
N GLU A 371 -22.85 30.08 0.55
CA GLU A 371 -21.73 29.23 0.13
C GLU A 371 -21.84 28.92 -1.38
N ARG A 372 -21.04 29.61 -2.20
CA ARG A 372 -21.01 29.41 -3.66
C ARG A 372 -19.71 28.75 -4.05
N THR A 373 -19.75 27.43 -4.18
CA THR A 373 -18.57 26.63 -4.51
C THR A 373 -18.78 25.83 -5.79
N SER A 374 -17.68 25.59 -6.50
CA SER A 374 -17.61 24.61 -7.58
C SER A 374 -16.50 23.62 -7.31
N THR A 375 -16.58 22.43 -7.87
CA THR A 375 -15.55 21.39 -7.73
C THR A 375 -14.86 21.15 -9.07
N VAL A 376 -13.54 21.13 -9.05
CA VAL A 376 -12.70 20.59 -10.13
C VAL A 376 -12.24 19.22 -9.66
N ASP A 377 -12.65 18.18 -10.38
CA ASP A 377 -12.32 16.79 -10.09
C ASP A 377 -11.65 16.20 -11.33
N ASN A 378 -10.41 15.75 -11.20
CA ASN A 378 -9.67 15.19 -12.33
C ASN A 378 -8.76 14.04 -11.90
N VAL A 379 -9.12 12.83 -12.35
CA VAL A 379 -8.42 11.58 -12.04
C VAL A 379 -7.06 11.42 -12.71
N ALA A 380 -6.74 12.24 -13.73
CA ALA A 380 -5.43 12.20 -14.36
C ALA A 380 -4.38 13.02 -13.58
N VAL A 381 -4.82 13.95 -12.73
CA VAL A 381 -3.94 14.84 -11.97
C VAL A 381 -3.44 14.14 -10.72
N GLN A 382 -2.11 14.08 -10.56
CA GLN A 382 -1.45 13.33 -9.50
C GLN A 382 -0.62 14.17 -8.51
N SER A 383 -0.84 15.48 -8.50
CA SER A 383 -0.11 16.42 -7.64
C SER A 383 -1.04 17.50 -7.12
N HIS A 384 -0.94 17.78 -5.82
CA HIS A 384 -1.72 18.83 -5.15
C HIS A 384 -1.51 20.21 -5.78
N ASN A 385 -0.25 20.61 -6.05
CA ASN A 385 0.06 21.86 -6.74
C ASN A 385 -0.53 21.92 -8.17
N HIS A 386 -0.64 20.78 -8.85
CA HIS A 386 -1.22 20.73 -10.18
C HIS A 386 -2.74 20.99 -10.13
N ILE A 387 -3.48 20.30 -9.27
CA ILE A 387 -4.92 20.55 -9.13
C ILE A 387 -5.21 21.96 -8.60
N GLN A 388 -4.35 22.55 -7.75
CA GLN A 388 -4.48 23.94 -7.30
C GLN A 388 -4.44 24.96 -8.45
N ARG A 389 -3.55 24.77 -9.42
CA ARG A 389 -3.50 25.61 -10.61
C ARG A 389 -4.79 25.51 -11.42
N LEU A 390 -5.37 24.32 -11.55
CA LEU A 390 -6.67 24.14 -12.20
C LEU A 390 -7.82 24.79 -11.39
N GLN A 391 -7.78 24.73 -10.06
CA GLN A 391 -8.74 25.42 -9.20
C GLN A 391 -8.67 26.94 -9.38
N LYS A 392 -7.46 27.52 -9.45
CA LYS A 392 -7.26 28.95 -9.74
C LYS A 392 -7.85 29.33 -11.11
N LEU A 393 -7.52 28.57 -12.15
CA LEU A 393 -8.05 28.83 -13.49
C LEU A 393 -9.58 28.74 -13.52
N ALA A 394 -10.16 27.70 -12.90
CA ALA A 394 -11.60 27.58 -12.77
C ALA A 394 -12.22 28.75 -12.01
N TYR A 395 -11.60 29.19 -10.90
CA TYR A 395 -12.05 30.34 -10.13
C TYR A 395 -12.08 31.62 -10.96
N ILE A 396 -10.98 31.93 -11.65
CA ILE A 396 -10.86 33.12 -12.51
C ILE A 396 -11.89 33.06 -13.64
N ARG A 397 -11.98 31.95 -14.38
CA ARG A 397 -12.90 31.83 -15.52
C ARG A 397 -14.37 31.88 -15.13
N ARG A 398 -14.73 31.36 -13.96
CA ARG A 398 -16.12 31.41 -13.45
C ARG A 398 -16.53 32.81 -13.02
N ASN A 399 -15.57 33.63 -12.57
CA ASN A 399 -15.81 34.99 -12.10
C ASN A 399 -15.52 36.07 -13.16
N ALA A 400 -14.84 35.72 -14.26
CA ALA A 400 -14.46 36.66 -15.31
C ALA A 400 -15.67 37.32 -16.01
N PRO A 401 -15.57 38.60 -16.41
CA PRO A 401 -16.52 39.24 -17.29
C PRO A 401 -16.63 38.51 -18.64
N ARG A 402 -17.86 38.37 -19.16
CA ARG A 402 -18.14 37.70 -20.44
C ARG A 402 -18.37 38.74 -21.54
N VAL A 403 -17.83 38.47 -22.72
CA VAL A 403 -18.00 39.30 -23.91
C VAL A 403 -18.58 38.50 -25.06
N SER A 404 -19.41 39.16 -25.87
CA SER A 404 -19.85 38.66 -27.17
C SER A 404 -19.54 39.69 -28.24
N ILE A 405 -18.93 39.26 -29.33
CA ILE A 405 -18.40 40.13 -30.38
C ILE A 405 -18.85 39.61 -31.73
N THR A 406 -19.43 40.50 -32.53
CA THR A 406 -19.58 40.32 -33.98
C THR A 406 -18.79 41.42 -34.66
N ALA A 407 -17.83 41.05 -35.51
CA ALA A 407 -16.97 41.97 -36.24
C ALA A 407 -17.03 41.70 -37.74
N HIS A 408 -16.54 42.65 -38.53
CA HIS A 408 -16.31 42.41 -39.96
C HIS A 408 -15.28 41.29 -40.14
N TYR A 409 -15.56 40.38 -41.07
CA TYR A 409 -14.61 39.33 -41.44
C TYR A 409 -13.46 39.95 -42.23
N ASP A 410 -12.25 39.69 -41.75
CA ASP A 410 -10.98 40.03 -42.38
C ASP A 410 -10.10 38.79 -42.31
N LEU A 411 -9.51 38.41 -43.44
CA LEU A 411 -8.65 37.23 -43.54
C LEU A 411 -7.41 37.36 -42.65
N ASP A 412 -6.83 38.57 -42.56
CA ASP A 412 -5.62 38.81 -41.76
C ASP A 412 -5.94 38.80 -40.25
N ASN A 413 -7.20 39.06 -39.89
CA ASN A 413 -7.67 39.14 -38.50
C ASN A 413 -8.64 38.02 -38.10
N ASP A 414 -8.61 36.88 -38.81
CA ASP A 414 -9.41 35.70 -38.50
C ASP A 414 -8.96 35.05 -37.18
N PRO A 415 -9.81 35.01 -36.12
CA PRO A 415 -9.46 34.46 -34.83
C PRO A 415 -9.83 32.97 -34.69
N SER A 416 -10.25 32.28 -35.75
CA SER A 416 -10.79 30.91 -35.70
C SER A 416 -9.83 29.88 -35.11
N TYR A 417 -8.53 30.17 -35.15
CA TYR A 417 -7.46 29.29 -34.68
C TYR A 417 -6.73 29.86 -33.46
N ASP A 418 -7.15 31.02 -32.95
CA ASP A 418 -6.50 31.69 -31.83
C ASP A 418 -7.25 31.40 -30.52
N ARG A 419 -6.51 31.16 -29.44
CA ARG A 419 -7.10 31.03 -28.09
C ARG A 419 -7.41 32.38 -27.46
N PHE A 420 -6.54 33.36 -27.69
CA PHE A 420 -6.63 34.70 -27.12
C PHE A 420 -6.65 35.77 -28.21
N VAL A 421 -7.52 36.78 -28.03
CA VAL A 421 -7.60 37.95 -28.90
C VAL A 421 -7.54 39.24 -28.08
N ARG A 422 -7.01 40.31 -28.67
CA ARG A 422 -6.99 41.64 -28.04
C ARG A 422 -8.19 42.45 -28.52
N VAL A 423 -8.89 43.10 -27.60
CA VAL A 423 -10.11 43.86 -27.89
C VAL A 423 -10.00 45.27 -27.31
N GLN A 424 -10.20 46.26 -28.17
CA GLN A 424 -10.19 47.69 -27.83
C GLN A 424 -11.55 48.31 -28.17
N TYR A 425 -12.44 48.33 -27.19
CA TYR A 425 -13.81 48.85 -27.29
C TYR A 425 -14.08 49.90 -26.20
N GLY A 426 -13.33 51.00 -26.23
CA GLY A 426 -13.47 52.10 -25.27
C GLY A 426 -14.85 52.78 -25.36
N PRO A 427 -15.48 53.18 -24.22
CA PRO A 427 -14.96 53.16 -22.85
C PRO A 427 -15.22 51.85 -22.07
N LYS A 428 -15.89 50.86 -22.66
CA LYS A 428 -16.30 49.62 -21.95
C LYS A 428 -15.13 48.65 -21.72
N LEU A 429 -14.24 48.53 -22.70
CA LEU A 429 -12.98 47.79 -22.62
C LEU A 429 -11.89 48.64 -23.27
N ALA A 430 -11.01 49.25 -22.47
CA ALA A 430 -9.97 50.13 -23.01
C ALA A 430 -8.96 49.34 -23.84
N ASP A 431 -8.34 48.32 -23.23
CA ASP A 431 -7.45 47.36 -23.86
C ASP A 431 -7.52 46.07 -23.02
N ALA A 432 -8.12 45.03 -23.58
CA ALA A 432 -8.43 43.80 -22.85
C ALA A 432 -8.06 42.57 -23.66
N VAL A 433 -7.52 41.56 -22.97
CA VAL A 433 -7.32 40.23 -23.54
C VAL A 433 -8.58 39.40 -23.29
N VAL A 434 -9.05 38.74 -24.35
CA VAL A 434 -10.22 37.89 -24.32
C VAL A 434 -9.80 36.46 -24.65
N GLU A 435 -10.02 35.52 -23.73
CA GLU A 435 -9.96 34.08 -24.02
C GLU A 435 -11.27 33.68 -24.72
N ILE A 436 -11.16 33.11 -25.93
CA ILE A 436 -12.32 32.65 -26.69
C ILE A 436 -12.84 31.36 -26.05
N THR A 437 -14.14 31.35 -25.70
CA THR A 437 -14.78 30.19 -25.03
C THR A 437 -15.89 29.56 -25.85
N SER A 438 -16.30 30.19 -26.96
CA SER A 438 -17.25 29.64 -27.92
C SER A 438 -16.58 29.25 -29.22
N LYS A 439 -17.23 28.39 -30.01
CA LYS A 439 -16.85 28.21 -31.42
C LYS A 439 -16.94 29.53 -32.17
N VAL A 440 -15.89 29.89 -32.90
CA VAL A 440 -15.89 31.04 -33.81
C VAL A 440 -16.77 30.71 -35.02
N SER A 441 -17.68 31.62 -35.37
CA SER A 441 -18.60 31.48 -36.50
C SER A 441 -18.29 32.53 -37.55
N ILE A 442 -18.03 32.09 -38.78
CA ILE A 442 -17.80 32.96 -39.94
C ILE A 442 -19.01 32.87 -40.86
N SER A 443 -19.60 34.03 -41.19
CA SER A 443 -20.59 34.15 -42.28
C SER A 443 -19.91 34.80 -43.48
N LEU A 444 -19.66 34.01 -44.53
CA LEU A 444 -19.14 34.53 -45.81
C LEU A 444 -20.21 35.30 -46.59
N ARG A 445 -21.49 35.06 -46.30
CA ARG A 445 -22.60 35.80 -46.91
C ARG A 445 -22.66 37.23 -46.39
N ASP A 446 -22.52 37.38 -45.08
CA ASP A 446 -22.63 38.69 -44.42
C ASP A 446 -21.26 39.33 -44.19
N MET A 447 -20.17 38.61 -44.53
CA MET A 447 -18.79 39.00 -44.28
C MET A 447 -18.56 39.37 -42.81
N THR A 448 -18.99 38.50 -41.90
CA THR A 448 -18.87 38.71 -40.45
C THR A 448 -18.22 37.53 -39.74
N VAL A 449 -17.53 37.82 -38.64
CA VAL A 449 -17.02 36.85 -37.68
C VAL A 449 -17.67 37.10 -36.32
N SER A 450 -18.12 36.04 -35.65
CA SER A 450 -18.78 36.12 -34.35
C SER A 450 -18.19 35.11 -33.36
N PHE A 451 -17.91 35.57 -32.14
CA PHE A 451 -17.41 34.75 -31.06
C PHE A 451 -17.80 35.34 -29.70
N SER A 452 -17.71 34.51 -28.67
CA SER A 452 -17.88 34.89 -27.27
C SER A 452 -16.69 34.38 -26.46
N GLY A 453 -16.38 35.12 -25.40
CA GLY A 453 -15.20 34.88 -24.59
C GLY A 453 -15.31 35.47 -23.20
N ILE A 454 -14.23 35.36 -22.46
CA ILE A 454 -14.08 35.95 -21.13
C ILE A 454 -12.87 36.87 -21.09
N VAL A 455 -12.97 37.96 -20.34
CA VAL A 455 -11.86 38.88 -20.13
C VAL A 455 -10.90 38.28 -19.12
N VAL A 456 -9.64 38.12 -19.51
CA VAL A 456 -8.58 37.53 -18.69
C VAL A 456 -7.36 38.45 -18.63
N SER A 457 -6.52 38.25 -17.62
CA SER A 457 -5.22 38.91 -17.50
C SER A 457 -4.15 38.14 -18.27
N ALA A 458 -3.04 38.80 -18.63
CA ALA A 458 -1.83 38.12 -19.11
C ALA A 458 -1.28 37.15 -18.05
N GLU A 459 -1.46 37.48 -16.78
CA GLU A 459 -1.04 36.67 -15.62
C GLU A 459 -2.02 35.52 -15.29
N LEU A 460 -2.90 35.11 -16.22
CA LEU A 460 -3.91 34.07 -15.99
C LEU A 460 -3.30 32.77 -15.46
N TYR A 461 -2.11 32.42 -15.95
CA TYR A 461 -1.42 31.17 -15.64
C TYR A 461 -0.33 31.31 -14.59
N ASP A 462 -0.03 32.53 -14.14
CA ASP A 462 0.92 32.75 -13.06
C ASP A 462 0.39 32.11 -11.78
N PHE A 463 1.26 31.46 -11.01
CA PHE A 463 0.87 30.77 -9.79
C PHE A 463 1.94 30.92 -8.72
N ASP A 464 1.61 31.66 -7.66
CA ASP A 464 2.48 31.80 -6.50
C ASP A 464 2.24 30.66 -5.52
N ALA A 465 3.05 29.61 -5.63
CA ALA A 465 2.93 28.43 -4.79
C ALA A 465 3.05 28.71 -3.28
N ALA A 466 3.73 29.80 -2.86
CA ALA A 466 3.89 30.10 -1.44
C ALA A 466 2.58 30.59 -0.80
N THR A 467 1.75 31.31 -1.57
CA THR A 467 0.52 31.93 -1.07
C THR A 467 -0.74 31.24 -1.57
N GLU A 468 -0.73 30.67 -2.77
CA GLU A 468 -1.92 30.15 -3.46
C GLU A 468 -2.13 28.63 -3.32
N GLU A 469 -1.08 27.83 -3.11
CA GLU A 469 -1.19 26.35 -3.09
C GLU A 469 -1.94 25.83 -1.86
N GLY A 470 -1.80 26.49 -0.70
CA GLY A 470 -2.43 26.06 0.55
C GLY A 470 -1.86 24.74 1.10
N THR A 471 -2.47 24.19 2.15
CA THR A 471 -2.11 22.88 2.74
C THR A 471 -3.18 21.86 2.38
N PRO A 472 -2.85 20.71 1.76
CA PRO A 472 -3.80 19.62 1.60
C PRO A 472 -4.18 19.03 2.97
N GLY A 473 -5.28 18.29 3.03
CA GLY A 473 -5.64 17.52 4.22
C GLY A 473 -4.59 16.44 4.52
N SER A 474 -4.54 15.99 5.78
CA SER A 474 -3.69 14.85 6.15
C SER A 474 -4.27 13.55 5.59
N SER A 475 -3.44 12.74 4.95
CA SER A 475 -3.82 11.39 4.50
C SER A 475 -3.96 10.44 5.68
N ILE A 476 -4.82 9.43 5.55
CA ILE A 476 -4.98 8.39 6.56
C ILE A 476 -3.85 7.39 6.38
N VAL A 477 -3.06 7.17 7.44
CA VAL A 477 -2.01 6.13 7.42
C VAL A 477 -2.65 4.79 7.77
N ILE A 478 -2.65 3.87 6.81
CA ILE A 478 -3.07 2.48 7.07
C ILE A 478 -2.01 1.84 7.96
N ILE A 479 -2.43 1.34 9.12
CA ILE A 479 -1.58 0.59 10.02
C ILE A 479 -1.63 -0.88 9.58
N PRO A 480 -0.50 -1.50 9.22
CA PRO A 480 -0.48 -2.90 8.84
C PRO A 480 -0.92 -3.78 10.00
N HIS A 481 -1.34 -5.01 9.70
CA HIS A 481 -1.70 -5.96 10.74
C HIS A 481 -0.48 -6.24 11.64
N ALA A 482 -0.53 -5.75 12.87
CA ALA A 482 0.39 -6.18 13.91
C ALA A 482 -0.08 -7.56 14.36
N GLY A 483 0.76 -8.58 14.19
CA GLY A 483 0.49 -9.94 14.67
C GLY A 483 0.24 -9.98 16.19
N VAL A 484 0.05 -11.18 16.73
CA VAL A 484 -0.21 -11.34 18.17
C VAL A 484 0.98 -10.80 18.98
N PRO A 485 0.77 -9.88 19.94
CA PRO A 485 1.86 -9.24 20.66
C PRO A 485 2.57 -10.22 21.60
N VAL A 486 3.90 -10.11 21.69
CA VAL A 486 4.71 -10.88 22.65
C VAL A 486 4.36 -10.43 24.08
N PRO A 487 4.10 -11.35 25.02
CA PRO A 487 3.83 -11.00 26.40
C PRO A 487 4.95 -10.17 27.04
N THR A 488 4.60 -9.08 27.73
CA THR A 488 5.54 -8.23 28.47
C THR A 488 5.39 -8.43 29.98
N GLY A 489 6.42 -8.06 30.74
CA GLY A 489 6.44 -8.27 32.20
C GLY A 489 6.45 -9.75 32.61
N PHE A 490 6.83 -10.66 31.71
CA PHE A 490 6.90 -12.09 31.99
C PHE A 490 7.86 -12.36 33.15
N SER A 491 7.37 -13.04 34.19
CA SER A 491 8.12 -13.41 35.38
C SER A 491 7.74 -14.82 35.81
N VAL A 492 8.72 -15.57 36.30
CA VAL A 492 8.51 -16.91 36.86
C VAL A 492 9.08 -16.96 38.27
N VAL A 493 8.29 -17.49 39.20
CA VAL A 493 8.71 -17.76 40.58
C VAL A 493 8.48 -19.23 40.92
N ILE A 494 9.41 -19.83 41.65
CA ILE A 494 9.22 -21.19 42.18
C ILE A 494 8.46 -21.08 43.51
N GLN A 495 7.32 -21.75 43.59
CA GLN A 495 6.48 -21.85 44.77
C GLN A 495 6.36 -23.30 45.23
N GLN A 496 5.90 -23.48 46.47
CA GLN A 496 5.74 -24.80 47.09
C GLN A 496 4.28 -25.06 47.42
N GLU A 497 3.91 -26.33 47.37
CA GLU A 497 2.63 -26.84 47.81
C GLU A 497 2.85 -28.10 48.66
N VAL A 498 2.15 -28.21 49.78
CA VAL A 498 2.14 -29.43 50.60
C VAL A 498 1.25 -30.45 49.92
N VAL A 499 1.82 -31.58 49.52
CA VAL A 499 1.09 -32.69 48.89
C VAL A 499 0.66 -33.72 49.93
N SER A 500 -0.28 -34.59 49.53
CA SER A 500 -0.77 -35.68 50.38
C SER A 500 0.40 -36.53 50.92
N GLY A 501 0.44 -36.74 52.24
CA GLY A 501 1.56 -37.39 52.93
C GLY A 501 2.56 -36.43 53.57
N GLY A 502 2.33 -35.10 53.53
CA GLY A 502 3.12 -34.11 54.27
C GLY A 502 4.46 -33.72 53.63
N SER A 503 4.74 -34.21 52.42
CA SER A 503 5.89 -33.77 51.62
C SER A 503 5.56 -32.46 50.89
N THR A 504 6.54 -31.60 50.66
CA THR A 504 6.42 -30.42 49.80
C THR A 504 6.83 -30.74 48.37
N ALA A 505 6.14 -30.15 47.40
CA ALA A 505 6.49 -30.21 45.99
C ALA A 505 6.67 -28.79 45.43
N ALA A 506 7.63 -28.62 44.51
CA ALA A 506 7.87 -27.35 43.83
C ALA A 506 7.06 -27.26 42.53
N TYR A 507 6.56 -26.06 42.22
CA TYR A 507 6.00 -25.72 40.91
C TYR A 507 6.42 -24.29 40.54
N ALA A 508 6.40 -23.98 39.25
CA ALA A 508 6.63 -22.63 38.76
C ALA A 508 5.29 -21.90 38.59
N LEU A 509 5.14 -20.74 39.20
CA LEU A 509 4.06 -19.79 38.90
C LEU A 509 4.59 -18.73 37.94
N SER A 510 3.99 -18.67 36.76
CA SER A 510 4.28 -17.61 35.79
C SER A 510 3.25 -16.50 35.89
N THR A 511 3.71 -15.25 35.73
CA THR A 511 2.88 -14.05 35.67
C THR A 511 3.35 -13.14 34.54
N TRP A 512 2.46 -12.27 34.03
CA TRP A 512 2.76 -11.30 32.99
C TRP A 512 1.86 -10.07 33.12
N SER A 513 2.16 -9.01 32.38
CA SER A 513 1.30 -7.82 32.32
C SER A 513 0.06 -8.10 31.47
N HIS A 514 -1.13 -7.77 32.01
CA HIS A 514 -2.39 -7.91 31.28
C HIS A 514 -2.38 -7.07 29.99
N VAL A 515 -2.84 -7.66 28.89
CA VAL A 515 -2.97 -6.97 27.59
C VAL A 515 -4.42 -6.94 27.12
N SER A 516 -5.07 -8.11 27.04
CA SER A 516 -6.46 -8.23 26.58
C SER A 516 -7.06 -9.57 27.01
N ASN A 517 -8.38 -9.59 27.22
CA ASN A 517 -9.16 -10.80 27.49
C ASN A 517 -9.34 -11.71 26.25
N SER A 518 -9.00 -11.24 25.05
CA SER A 518 -9.05 -12.03 23.82
C SER A 518 -7.85 -12.96 23.63
N LEU A 519 -6.80 -12.79 24.45
CA LEU A 519 -5.57 -13.56 24.35
C LEU A 519 -5.61 -14.80 25.23
N THR A 520 -5.08 -15.89 24.68
CA THR A 520 -4.74 -17.10 25.43
C THR A 520 -3.23 -17.17 25.56
N TYR A 521 -2.70 -17.55 26.72
CA TYR A 521 -1.26 -17.61 26.94
C TYR A 521 -0.81 -19.06 27.09
N GLU A 522 0.30 -19.41 26.46
CA GLU A 522 0.93 -20.72 26.59
C GLU A 522 2.25 -20.57 27.34
N PHE A 523 2.30 -21.12 28.55
CA PHE A 523 3.49 -21.18 29.38
C PHE A 523 4.19 -22.51 29.15
N GLU A 524 5.46 -22.49 28.75
CA GLU A 524 6.25 -23.67 28.45
C GLU A 524 7.46 -23.77 29.39
N TRP A 525 7.75 -24.99 29.84
CA TRP A 525 8.94 -25.31 30.63
C TRP A 525 9.61 -26.59 30.17
N GLU A 526 10.93 -26.65 30.34
CA GLU A 526 11.74 -27.82 29.97
C GLU A 526 12.98 -27.92 30.87
N ARG A 527 13.42 -29.15 31.18
CA ARG A 527 14.68 -29.37 31.91
C ARG A 527 15.87 -28.91 31.07
N THR A 528 16.83 -28.25 31.71
CA THR A 528 18.09 -27.83 31.04
C THR A 528 19.03 -29.00 30.75
N SER A 529 18.95 -30.08 31.54
CA SER A 529 19.70 -31.32 31.35
C SER A 529 18.78 -32.53 31.49
N GLY A 530 18.97 -33.57 30.67
CA GLY A 530 18.13 -34.77 30.71
C GLY A 530 16.67 -34.48 30.34
N SER A 531 16.46 -33.59 29.37
CA SER A 531 15.12 -33.22 28.90
C SER A 531 14.37 -34.44 28.33
N THR A 532 13.07 -34.49 28.62
CA THR A 532 12.11 -35.43 28.04
C THR A 532 11.18 -34.75 27.03
N GLY A 533 11.55 -33.54 26.59
CA GLY A 533 10.73 -32.64 25.78
C GLY A 533 10.05 -31.56 26.61
N PRO A 534 9.65 -30.44 25.96
CA PRO A 534 8.96 -29.34 26.63
C PRO A 534 7.56 -29.74 27.07
N GLN A 535 7.13 -29.17 28.19
CA GLN A 535 5.76 -29.27 28.69
C GLN A 535 5.14 -27.88 28.71
N SER A 536 3.81 -27.79 28.59
CA SER A 536 3.12 -26.51 28.62
C SER A 536 1.82 -26.52 29.41
N ALA A 537 1.40 -25.33 29.83
CA ALA A 537 0.12 -25.04 30.44
C ALA A 537 -0.49 -23.82 29.76
N ILE A 538 -1.83 -23.80 29.68
CA ILE A 538 -2.58 -22.74 29.02
C ILE A 538 -3.26 -21.87 30.08
N SER A 539 -3.12 -20.56 29.94
CA SER A 539 -3.93 -19.57 30.64
C SER A 539 -4.94 -18.93 29.70
N VAL A 540 -6.16 -18.79 30.18
CA VAL A 540 -7.21 -18.02 29.51
C VAL A 540 -7.67 -16.89 30.42
N ALA A 541 -8.17 -15.82 29.83
CA ALA A 541 -8.75 -14.71 30.57
C ALA A 541 -9.81 -15.18 31.58
N PRO A 542 -9.90 -14.55 32.76
CA PRO A 542 -9.21 -13.32 33.17
C PRO A 542 -7.87 -13.56 33.88
N ASN A 543 -7.25 -14.74 33.76
CA ASN A 543 -6.06 -15.09 34.54
C ASN A 543 -4.77 -14.64 33.84
N ASP A 544 -4.07 -13.67 34.43
CA ASP A 544 -2.72 -13.24 34.02
C ASP A 544 -1.61 -14.01 34.74
N GLN A 545 -1.92 -15.24 35.14
CA GLN A 545 -1.00 -16.18 35.76
C GLN A 545 -1.35 -17.62 35.40
N VAL A 546 -0.34 -18.47 35.27
CA VAL A 546 -0.51 -19.92 35.14
C VAL A 546 0.62 -20.67 35.82
N ARG A 547 0.29 -21.78 36.47
CA ARG A 547 1.27 -22.67 37.11
C ARG A 547 1.69 -23.81 36.20
N SER A 548 2.92 -24.28 36.35
CA SER A 548 3.37 -25.57 35.82
C SER A 548 2.75 -26.73 36.59
N GLY A 549 2.95 -27.95 36.07
CA GLY A 549 2.90 -29.15 36.88
C GLY A 549 3.99 -29.17 37.95
N TYR A 550 4.00 -30.20 38.81
CA TYR A 550 5.06 -30.38 39.79
C TYR A 550 6.41 -30.65 39.10
N LEU A 551 7.44 -29.97 39.60
CA LEU A 551 8.79 -30.02 39.06
C LEU A 551 9.65 -30.96 39.90
N ALA A 552 10.64 -31.59 39.26
CA ALA A 552 11.59 -32.43 39.96
C ALA A 552 12.51 -31.59 40.85
N ASP A 553 12.61 -31.97 42.13
CA ASP A 553 13.41 -31.25 43.11
C ASP A 553 14.91 -31.22 42.73
N GLY A 554 15.58 -30.12 43.03
CA GLY A 554 16.97 -29.86 42.67
C GLY A 554 17.25 -29.71 41.17
N THR A 555 16.23 -29.80 40.31
CA THR A 555 16.41 -29.77 38.84
C THR A 555 16.23 -28.36 38.28
N GLN A 556 17.12 -27.98 37.35
CA GLN A 556 17.03 -26.68 36.67
C GLN A 556 16.18 -26.76 35.41
N TYR A 557 15.24 -25.82 35.29
CA TYR A 557 14.32 -25.67 34.17
C TYR A 557 14.49 -24.32 33.48
N ARG A 558 14.23 -24.28 32.17
CA ARG A 558 14.06 -23.06 31.38
C ARG A 558 12.58 -22.84 31.09
N PHE A 559 12.14 -21.59 31.14
CA PHE A 559 10.74 -21.18 31.08
C PHE A 559 10.54 -20.07 30.06
N ARG A 560 9.44 -20.12 29.30
CA ARG A 560 9.04 -19.06 28.35
C ARG A 560 7.52 -19.01 28.20
N LEU A 561 7.02 -17.92 27.64
CA LEU A 561 5.59 -17.64 27.46
C LEU A 561 5.37 -17.10 26.05
N ARG A 562 4.22 -17.42 25.45
CA ARG A 562 3.72 -16.74 24.26
C ARG A 562 2.21 -16.51 24.34
N ALA A 563 1.71 -15.57 23.56
CA ALA A 563 0.28 -15.33 23.42
C ALA A 563 -0.27 -15.97 22.14
N TRP A 564 -1.56 -16.26 22.16
CA TRP A 564 -2.36 -16.83 21.08
C TRP A 564 -3.64 -16.02 20.91
N ALA A 565 -3.99 -15.71 19.66
CA ALA A 565 -5.27 -15.13 19.29
C ALA A 565 -5.65 -15.58 17.89
N GLY A 566 -6.93 -15.89 17.69
CA GLY A 566 -7.49 -16.16 16.36
C GLY A 566 -6.63 -17.13 15.53
N GLY A 567 -6.15 -18.22 16.13
CA GLY A 567 -5.33 -19.24 15.44
C GLY A 567 -3.89 -18.85 15.07
N ALA A 568 -3.41 -17.67 15.45
CA ALA A 568 -2.01 -17.25 15.33
C ALA A 568 -1.35 -17.12 16.72
N SER A 569 -0.02 -17.20 16.77
CA SER A 569 0.78 -17.03 17.99
C SER A 569 1.76 -15.86 17.88
N SER A 570 2.09 -15.25 19.02
CA SER A 570 3.23 -14.35 19.13
C SER A 570 4.55 -15.12 19.06
N ASP A 571 5.66 -14.39 18.95
CA ASP A 571 6.97 -14.91 19.32
C ASP A 571 7.00 -15.29 20.81
N TRP A 572 7.95 -16.14 21.17
CA TRP A 572 8.23 -16.49 22.55
C TRP A 572 8.97 -15.38 23.29
N THR A 573 8.68 -15.23 24.58
CA THR A 573 9.55 -14.47 25.48
C THR A 573 10.93 -15.12 25.60
N SER A 574 11.93 -14.34 26.02
CA SER A 574 13.24 -14.88 26.36
C SER A 574 13.16 -15.89 27.51
N TYR A 575 14.01 -16.91 27.49
CA TYR A 575 14.04 -17.92 28.54
C TYR A 575 14.43 -17.34 29.90
N GLN A 576 13.69 -17.68 30.95
CA GLN A 576 14.12 -17.57 32.34
C GLN A 576 14.54 -18.95 32.85
N THR A 577 15.65 -19.05 33.58
CA THR A 577 16.17 -20.32 34.07
C THR A 577 16.17 -20.34 35.60
N LEU A 578 15.49 -21.32 36.20
CA LEU A 578 15.35 -21.44 37.65
C LEU A 578 15.50 -22.90 38.09
N THR A 579 16.00 -23.10 39.31
CA THR A 579 16.06 -24.44 39.94
C THR A 579 14.80 -24.67 40.77
N ALA A 580 14.11 -25.78 40.53
CA ALA A 580 12.99 -26.18 41.34
C ALA A 580 13.48 -26.70 42.70
N THR A 581 13.06 -26.04 43.78
CA THR A 581 13.46 -26.40 45.15
C THR A 581 12.21 -26.62 46.00
N ALA A 582 11.99 -27.87 46.40
CA ALA A 582 10.81 -28.30 47.16
C ALA A 582 10.89 -27.92 48.65
N ASP A 583 12.09 -27.83 49.22
CA ASP A 583 12.34 -27.22 50.52
C ASP A 583 13.52 -26.23 50.42
N PRO A 584 13.25 -24.91 50.44
CA PRO A 584 14.29 -23.90 50.35
C PRO A 584 14.93 -23.60 51.71
N THR A 585 14.43 -24.20 52.80
CA THR A 585 14.85 -23.89 54.16
C THR A 585 16.05 -24.77 54.53
N PRO A 586 17.23 -24.21 54.84
CA PRO A 586 18.33 -25.02 55.35
C PRO A 586 17.94 -25.71 56.66
N PRO A 587 18.48 -26.91 56.96
CA PRO A 587 18.39 -27.46 58.31
C PRO A 587 19.28 -26.64 59.27
N GLY A 588 19.21 -26.95 60.56
CA GLY A 588 20.17 -26.44 61.55
C GLY A 588 21.59 -26.89 61.25
N VAL A 589 22.59 -26.24 61.87
CA VAL A 589 23.98 -26.68 61.78
C VAL A 589 24.20 -27.95 62.61
N VAL A 590 25.16 -28.78 62.23
CA VAL A 590 25.57 -29.93 63.05
C VAL A 590 26.21 -29.47 64.38
N THR A 591 26.17 -30.31 65.40
CA THR A 591 26.87 -30.08 66.67
C THR A 591 27.90 -31.19 66.93
N GLY A 592 28.84 -30.97 67.86
CA GLY A 592 29.87 -31.97 68.18
C GLY A 592 30.80 -32.33 67.02
N ALA A 593 30.90 -31.46 66.00
CA ALA A 593 31.69 -31.69 64.80
C ALA A 593 33.18 -31.87 65.15
N SER A 594 33.73 -33.04 64.83
CA SER A 594 35.13 -33.38 65.07
C SER A 594 35.67 -34.28 63.96
N VAL A 595 36.99 -34.31 63.80
CA VAL A 595 37.67 -35.20 62.85
C VAL A 595 38.97 -35.72 63.44
N THR A 596 39.21 -37.02 63.30
CA THR A 596 40.45 -37.68 63.74
C THR A 596 41.21 -38.18 62.52
N GLY A 597 42.46 -37.74 62.35
CA GLY A 597 43.31 -38.14 61.24
C GLY A 597 43.90 -39.55 61.40
N GLY A 598 44.20 -40.20 60.27
CA GLY A 598 44.88 -41.50 60.21
C GLY A 598 45.61 -41.68 58.87
N ALA A 599 46.13 -42.90 58.63
CA ALA A 599 46.87 -43.20 57.40
C ALA A 599 45.99 -43.02 56.16
N GLY A 600 46.26 -41.96 55.38
CA GLY A 600 45.46 -41.59 54.20
C GLY A 600 43.98 -41.30 54.44
N GLN A 601 43.55 -41.02 55.69
CA GLN A 601 42.13 -40.89 56.04
C GLN A 601 41.83 -39.87 57.14
N GLY A 602 40.55 -39.47 57.24
CA GLY A 602 39.99 -38.65 58.32
C GLY A 602 38.62 -39.17 58.75
N ALA A 603 38.48 -39.52 60.04
CA ALA A 603 37.24 -40.02 60.63
C ALA A 603 36.43 -38.86 61.22
N TYR A 604 35.35 -38.47 60.55
CA TYR A 604 34.46 -37.39 60.95
C TYR A 604 33.39 -37.92 61.91
N ASN A 605 33.06 -37.13 62.94
CA ASN A 605 31.95 -37.38 63.86
C ASN A 605 31.15 -36.09 64.06
N TRP A 606 29.83 -36.21 64.14
CA TRP A 606 28.93 -35.10 64.42
C TRP A 606 27.61 -35.59 65.04
N THR A 607 26.80 -34.66 65.51
CA THR A 607 25.40 -34.89 65.82
C THR A 607 24.54 -34.07 64.86
N ALA A 608 23.63 -34.74 64.16
CA ALA A 608 22.69 -34.11 63.25
C ALA A 608 21.81 -33.10 64.02
N PRO A 609 21.46 -31.95 63.42
CA PRO A 609 20.56 -30.97 64.01
C PRO A 609 19.19 -31.58 64.32
N ASN A 610 18.50 -31.04 65.32
CA ASN A 610 17.08 -31.34 65.56
C ASN A 610 16.18 -30.56 64.60
N SER A 611 16.39 -30.76 63.31
CA SER A 611 15.62 -30.13 62.24
C SER A 611 14.88 -31.22 61.47
N ALA A 612 13.55 -31.13 61.40
CA ALA A 612 12.73 -32.14 60.73
C ALA A 612 13.08 -32.33 59.24
N ASN A 613 13.68 -31.30 58.62
CA ASN A 613 14.11 -31.33 57.23
C ASN A 613 15.58 -31.74 57.03
N TYR A 614 16.31 -32.14 58.07
CA TYR A 614 17.66 -32.68 57.90
C TYR A 614 17.62 -34.00 57.13
N ALA A 615 18.46 -34.12 56.09
CA ALA A 615 18.58 -35.34 55.29
C ALA A 615 20.00 -35.91 55.29
N GLY A 616 21.02 -35.10 55.55
CA GLY A 616 22.40 -35.57 55.58
C GLY A 616 23.43 -34.47 55.85
N ALA A 617 24.70 -34.85 55.86
CA ALA A 617 25.84 -33.97 56.01
C ALA A 617 26.87 -34.15 54.89
N ARG A 618 27.35 -33.04 54.34
CA ARG A 618 28.46 -32.99 53.40
C ARG A 618 29.77 -32.74 54.14
N LEU A 619 30.78 -33.55 53.86
CA LEU A 619 32.08 -33.53 54.51
C LEU A 619 33.11 -32.92 53.57
N TYR A 620 33.75 -31.85 54.01
CA TYR A 620 34.72 -31.11 53.22
C TYR A 620 36.11 -31.12 53.87
N VAL A 621 37.14 -31.02 53.04
CA VAL A 621 38.55 -30.90 53.43
C VAL A 621 39.18 -29.70 52.75
N ASN A 622 40.03 -28.97 53.48
CA ASN A 622 40.90 -27.93 52.93
C ASN A 622 42.33 -28.07 53.48
N THR A 623 43.30 -27.47 52.80
CA THR A 623 44.69 -27.31 53.26
C THR A 623 44.90 -26.05 54.09
N SER A 624 43.91 -25.16 54.12
CA SER A 624 43.89 -23.91 54.90
C SER A 624 42.68 -23.86 55.83
N ASN A 625 42.77 -23.11 56.93
CA ASN A 625 41.69 -22.95 57.93
C ASN A 625 40.55 -22.04 57.45
N THR A 626 39.98 -22.36 56.29
CA THR A 626 38.84 -21.64 55.70
C THR A 626 37.97 -22.62 54.93
N PHE A 627 36.66 -22.40 54.94
CA PHE A 627 35.73 -23.17 54.11
C PHE A 627 35.85 -22.79 52.63
N THR A 628 36.27 -21.56 52.33
CA THR A 628 36.48 -21.10 50.96
C THR A 628 37.55 -21.97 50.27
N GLY A 629 37.18 -22.62 49.16
CA GLY A 629 38.06 -23.53 48.45
C GLY A 629 38.15 -24.94 49.06
N ALA A 630 37.35 -25.28 50.06
CA ALA A 630 37.28 -26.63 50.59
C ALA A 630 36.67 -27.60 49.56
N THR A 631 37.25 -28.80 49.45
CA THR A 631 36.82 -29.84 48.52
C THR A 631 35.81 -30.76 49.19
N LEU A 632 34.68 -31.04 48.53
CA LEU A 632 33.69 -32.02 48.99
C LEU A 632 34.28 -33.42 48.87
N MET A 633 34.34 -34.15 49.97
CA MET A 633 34.89 -35.49 50.03
C MET A 633 33.82 -36.57 50.07
N ALA A 634 32.74 -36.35 50.82
CA ALA A 634 31.66 -37.31 50.98
C ALA A 634 30.34 -36.61 51.33
N THR A 635 29.22 -37.27 51.05
CA THR A 635 27.89 -36.91 51.57
C THR A 635 27.34 -38.12 52.32
N GLU A 636 27.07 -37.97 53.60
CA GLU A 636 26.46 -39.00 54.45
C GLU A 636 25.00 -38.66 54.71
N TYR A 637 24.08 -39.60 54.50
CA TYR A 637 22.65 -39.41 54.74
C TYR A 637 22.27 -39.97 56.11
N GLY A 638 21.46 -39.24 56.86
CA GLY A 638 21.13 -39.59 58.24
C GLY A 638 19.82 -38.98 58.72
N ALA A 639 19.34 -39.45 59.87
CA ALA A 639 18.13 -38.95 60.51
C ALA A 639 18.43 -37.73 61.40
N PRO A 640 17.46 -36.81 61.60
CA PRO A 640 17.59 -35.71 62.56
C PRO A 640 17.94 -36.18 63.98
N SER A 641 18.57 -35.31 64.76
CA SER A 641 18.89 -35.55 66.20
C SER A 641 19.68 -36.81 66.51
N SER A 642 20.39 -37.37 65.53
CA SER A 642 21.18 -38.60 65.68
C SER A 642 22.67 -38.32 65.61
N ALA A 643 23.45 -39.01 66.45
CA ALA A 643 24.91 -39.01 66.32
C ALA A 643 25.31 -39.83 65.09
N ASP A 644 26.28 -39.34 64.33
CA ASP A 644 26.67 -39.93 63.06
C ASP A 644 28.18 -39.75 62.80
N SER A 645 28.75 -40.61 61.96
CA SER A 645 30.17 -40.65 61.68
C SER A 645 30.48 -41.23 60.31
N HIS A 646 31.53 -40.73 59.65
CA HIS A 646 31.97 -41.24 58.36
C HIS A 646 33.50 -41.12 58.21
N VAL A 647 34.13 -42.11 57.60
CA VAL A 647 35.57 -42.11 57.35
C VAL A 647 35.85 -41.72 55.90
N VAL A 648 36.41 -40.54 55.70
CA VAL A 648 36.92 -40.10 54.39
C VAL A 648 38.29 -40.71 54.17
N THR A 649 38.49 -41.39 53.04
CA THR A 649 39.77 -42.01 52.66
C THR A 649 40.37 -41.33 51.42
N GLY A 650 41.62 -41.66 51.07
CA GLY A 650 42.31 -41.10 49.90
C GLY A 650 42.87 -39.69 50.12
N LEU A 651 43.06 -39.28 51.38
CA LEU A 651 43.62 -37.98 51.72
C LEU A 651 45.16 -38.00 51.59
N THR A 652 45.73 -36.92 51.06
CA THR A 652 47.18 -36.73 51.04
C THR A 652 47.72 -36.39 52.42
N ALA A 653 48.93 -36.87 52.72
CA ALA A 653 49.60 -36.60 53.99
C ALA A 653 49.77 -35.09 54.26
N GLY A 654 49.77 -34.73 55.54
CA GLY A 654 49.94 -33.35 56.04
C GLY A 654 48.76 -32.84 56.86
N THR A 655 48.87 -31.60 57.34
CA THR A 655 47.80 -30.92 58.09
C THR A 655 46.66 -30.53 57.17
N LYS A 656 45.44 -30.91 57.54
CA LYS A 656 44.19 -30.62 56.83
C LYS A 656 43.20 -29.96 57.79
N TYR A 657 42.20 -29.29 57.24
CA TYR A 657 41.09 -28.67 57.97
C TYR A 657 39.77 -29.27 57.48
N GLY A 658 38.96 -29.78 58.40
CA GLY A 658 37.68 -30.41 58.09
C GLY A 658 36.50 -29.46 58.32
N PHE A 659 35.47 -29.59 57.48
CA PHE A 659 34.21 -28.88 57.64
C PHE A 659 33.03 -29.82 57.39
N ILE A 660 31.97 -29.69 58.19
CA ILE A 660 30.73 -30.46 58.04
C ILE A 660 29.59 -29.48 57.74
N VAL A 661 28.81 -29.79 56.72
CA VAL A 661 27.69 -28.96 56.26
C VAL A 661 26.41 -29.80 56.24
N ALA A 662 25.46 -29.51 57.11
CA ALA A 662 24.15 -30.16 57.07
C ALA A 662 23.37 -29.74 55.80
N ILE A 663 22.61 -30.67 55.22
CA ILE A 663 21.76 -30.44 54.05
C ILE A 663 20.36 -31.01 54.27
N ASN A 664 19.35 -30.39 53.65
CA ASN A 664 18.01 -30.97 53.55
C ASN A 664 17.89 -31.89 52.31
N ALA A 665 16.71 -32.49 52.13
CA ALA A 665 16.43 -33.39 51.01
C ALA A 665 16.56 -32.70 49.64
N SER A 666 16.29 -31.40 49.58
CA SER A 666 16.48 -30.55 48.38
C SER A 666 17.93 -30.10 48.18
N GLY A 667 18.87 -30.54 49.02
CA GLY A 667 20.28 -30.22 48.92
C GLY A 667 20.66 -28.81 49.37
N VAL A 668 19.74 -28.08 49.99
CA VAL A 668 19.97 -26.75 50.58
C VAL A 668 20.83 -26.90 51.83
N ALA A 669 21.95 -26.17 51.85
CA ALA A 669 22.98 -26.29 52.86
C ALA A 669 22.80 -25.30 54.02
N ALA A 670 23.06 -25.78 55.24
CA ALA A 670 23.28 -24.95 56.41
C ALA A 670 24.66 -24.26 56.36
N SER A 671 24.95 -23.42 57.35
CA SER A 671 26.31 -22.89 57.53
C SER A 671 27.30 -24.00 57.86
N ALA A 672 28.52 -23.90 57.33
CA ALA A 672 29.59 -24.88 57.58
C ALA A 672 30.08 -24.82 59.04
N VAL A 673 30.30 -25.99 59.64
CA VAL A 673 30.88 -26.13 60.99
C VAL A 673 32.28 -26.69 60.84
N ALA A 674 33.28 -25.96 61.34
CA ALA A 674 34.68 -26.41 61.34
C ALA A 674 34.89 -27.53 62.39
N THR A 675 35.60 -28.58 62.00
CA THR A 675 35.98 -29.68 62.91
C THR A 675 37.34 -29.44 63.58
N GLY A 676 38.05 -28.39 63.17
CA GLY A 676 39.45 -28.14 63.53
C GLY A 676 40.45 -28.76 62.53
N SER A 677 41.74 -28.61 62.84
CA SER A 677 42.82 -29.22 62.06
C SER A 677 43.04 -30.68 62.46
N PHE A 678 43.41 -31.51 61.49
CA PHE A 678 43.84 -32.89 61.73
C PHE A 678 45.04 -33.24 60.85
N VAL A 679 45.80 -34.26 61.25
CA VAL A 679 47.01 -34.71 60.54
C VAL A 679 46.71 -36.02 59.83
N VAL A 680 46.89 -36.04 58.51
CA VAL A 680 46.87 -37.25 57.71
C VAL A 680 48.32 -37.74 57.60
N THR A 681 48.56 -38.99 57.98
CA THR A 681 49.88 -39.64 57.95
C THR A 681 50.08 -40.49 56.72
#